data_AF-A0A816P6G4-F1
#
_entry.id   AF-A0A816P6G4-F1
#
_cell.length_a   1.000
_cell.length_b   1.000
_cell.length_c   1.000
_cell.angle_alpha   90.00
_cell.angle_beta   90.00
_cell.angle_gamma   90.00
#
_symmetry.space_group_name_H-M   'P 1'
#
loop_
_entity.id
_entity.type
_entity.pdbx_description
1 polymer ?
#
loop_
_entity_poly.entity_id
_entity_poly.type
_entity_poly.pdbx_seq_one_letter_code
_entity_poly.pdbx_strand_id
1 'polypeptide(L)'
;MDAEVMFDGKVSLDSQDHDESVLIDNSVTKENPDVDFLENDMNKHRLTVSRFVSDSVTSGMPNAVETLAADKIAQTQVELSSSEGNETSQSRLILDYGETLLVQESCGLVLEKSKEIAGLRRELELISKLLSGHEKGVIKTLEDHEETTDLLQRKVSGKHIGSVTSSKPENLEYLRQLPREQLINHFQTEMNQLKREHECTMQEMTEEYFSIKRRCLKLEECPSLSFLNKDKDFNVLRKKIPDIISKLDKVVLEGEKLKGKTNADSKRELDSLLLENRLLKGSLLKAGEEMSHNQELVRKLESDVEDLHVEASIYEDVYRSFVGEFVNQIQCAKEEANLEREEASASKIALEDSCVESYMEEEYCAIMYKEALKEAGEKLVELKINVSERERALGSEIAEKGILKEKIHSLECLVKEKENDLARVREKLEIVCQHVNNLQSQVDQQAVVIQDQSKELGVSSSRDLEKTKGYVMEISELRQKLELARKDMKITENERIKSELKLSSTQAEQKLLQDQIVSTVLSLAKWSQDFECLVAEKTKKANSRLKSMQSQLNDLIDEVDELKIRESMYKQQMEKKTCDLQKAETEVDLLGDEIDSLLDLLQKIYIALDHYSPILKHYPGIMEILKLVQRELRKGSKRLSVF
;
A
#
# COMPACT_ATOMS: atom_id res chain seq x y z
N MET A 1 -9.01 -49.32 12.08
CA MET A 1 -9.41 -50.13 10.91
C MET A 1 -8.12 -50.46 10.19
N ASP A 2 -7.89 -51.76 10.11
CA ASP A 2 -6.59 -52.44 10.03
C ASP A 2 -5.93 -52.48 8.64
N ALA A 3 -4.70 -53.03 8.64
CA ALA A 3 -3.76 -53.42 7.57
C ALA A 3 -2.56 -52.44 7.45
N GLU A 4 -1.33 -52.70 7.94
CA GLU A 4 -0.46 -53.90 7.84
C GLU A 4 -0.26 -54.31 6.37
N VAL A 5 0.94 -54.23 5.76
CA VAL A 5 1.99 -55.27 5.73
C VAL A 5 3.21 -54.67 4.98
N MET A 6 4.36 -54.49 5.65
CA MET A 6 5.65 -55.24 5.55
C MET A 6 6.48 -55.16 4.25
N PHE A 7 7.74 -54.78 4.49
CA PHE A 7 8.96 -54.98 3.71
C PHE A 7 9.32 -56.47 3.51
N ASP A 8 10.01 -56.79 2.41
CA ASP A 8 11.40 -57.33 2.36
C ASP A 8 11.63 -58.31 1.18
N GLY A 9 12.89 -58.38 0.68
CA GLY A 9 13.44 -59.66 0.17
C GLY A 9 13.95 -59.79 -1.28
N LYS A 10 15.24 -59.46 -1.46
CA LYS A 10 16.34 -60.27 -2.05
C LYS A 10 16.17 -61.20 -3.29
N VAL A 11 17.07 -60.98 -4.26
CA VAL A 11 18.11 -61.90 -4.84
C VAL A 11 17.67 -63.27 -5.43
N SER A 12 17.94 -63.49 -6.73
CA SER A 12 18.92 -64.47 -7.29
C SER A 12 18.60 -64.89 -8.73
N LEU A 13 19.63 -64.87 -9.60
CA LEU A 13 20.09 -65.93 -10.54
C LEU A 13 19.07 -67.03 -10.89
N ASP A 14 18.91 -67.49 -12.13
CA ASP A 14 20.00 -68.06 -12.93
C ASP A 14 19.45 -68.42 -14.33
N SER A 15 20.39 -68.61 -15.27
CA SER A 15 20.38 -69.64 -16.33
C SER A 15 19.33 -69.56 -17.48
N GLN A 16 19.59 -69.87 -18.77
CA GLN A 16 20.74 -70.47 -19.47
C GLN A 16 20.32 -70.81 -20.93
N ASP A 17 21.33 -70.91 -21.81
CA ASP A 17 21.40 -71.69 -23.08
C ASP A 17 20.62 -71.25 -24.34
N HIS A 18 21.09 -71.42 -25.57
CA HIS A 18 22.16 -72.24 -26.20
C HIS A 18 22.53 -71.58 -27.56
N ASP A 19 23.81 -71.47 -27.96
CA ASP A 19 24.56 -72.38 -28.88
C ASP A 19 24.05 -72.39 -30.34
N GLU A 20 24.84 -72.47 -31.43
CA GLU A 20 26.27 -72.68 -31.67
C GLU A 20 26.48 -72.58 -33.22
N SER A 21 27.75 -72.40 -33.65
CA SER A 21 28.35 -73.05 -34.85
C SER A 21 27.94 -72.51 -36.26
N VAL A 22 28.70 -72.54 -37.37
CA VAL A 22 29.97 -73.11 -37.91
C VAL A 22 30.26 -72.27 -39.19
N LEU A 23 31.43 -71.64 -39.40
CA LEU A 23 32.69 -72.12 -40.03
C LEU A 23 32.65 -72.47 -41.55
N ILE A 24 33.79 -72.20 -42.23
CA ILE A 24 34.30 -72.66 -43.55
C ILE A 24 34.09 -71.70 -44.75
N ASP A 25 34.99 -71.45 -45.71
CA ASP A 25 36.47 -71.44 -45.85
C ASP A 25 36.78 -70.93 -47.30
N ASN A 26 37.92 -70.23 -47.47
CA ASN A 26 38.80 -70.02 -48.63
C ASN A 26 38.32 -70.11 -50.11
N SER A 27 38.74 -69.14 -50.94
CA SER A 27 39.71 -69.40 -52.04
C SER A 27 40.21 -68.12 -52.76
N VAL A 28 41.47 -68.20 -53.19
CA VAL A 28 42.30 -67.20 -53.89
C VAL A 28 42.43 -67.61 -55.37
N THR A 29 42.37 -66.66 -56.31
CA THR A 29 43.09 -66.75 -57.61
C THR A 29 43.58 -65.39 -58.11
N LYS A 30 44.87 -65.36 -58.49
CA LYS A 30 45.59 -64.37 -59.32
C LYS A 30 45.18 -64.55 -60.81
N GLU A 31 45.43 -63.72 -61.84
CA GLU A 31 46.56 -62.82 -62.18
C GLU A 31 46.20 -62.04 -63.50
N ASN A 32 46.59 -60.75 -63.61
CA ASN A 32 47.21 -60.07 -64.78
C ASN A 32 46.39 -59.56 -66.04
N PRO A 33 46.94 -58.66 -66.91
CA PRO A 33 46.71 -57.20 -66.88
C PRO A 33 46.38 -56.54 -68.26
N ASP A 34 46.22 -55.20 -68.24
CA ASP A 34 46.43 -54.22 -69.34
C ASP A 34 45.46 -54.26 -70.56
N VAL A 35 44.58 -53.25 -70.67
CA VAL A 35 44.48 -52.27 -71.79
C VAL A 35 43.48 -51.17 -71.35
N ASP A 36 43.96 -49.94 -71.13
CA ASP A 36 43.36 -48.68 -71.63
C ASP A 36 44.05 -47.46 -71.01
N PHE A 37 45.24 -47.26 -71.54
CA PHE A 37 46.03 -46.05 -71.46
C PHE A 37 45.38 -45.04 -72.43
N LEU A 38 44.65 -44.03 -71.93
CA LEU A 38 44.58 -42.64 -72.47
C LEU A 38 43.52 -41.71 -71.83
N GLU A 39 42.78 -42.10 -70.78
CA GLU A 39 41.75 -41.23 -70.17
C GLU A 39 42.11 -40.65 -68.78
N ASN A 40 43.35 -40.84 -68.32
CA ASN A 40 43.72 -40.59 -66.93
C ASN A 40 44.31 -39.19 -66.63
N ASP A 41 44.70 -38.41 -67.65
CA ASP A 41 45.43 -37.14 -67.42
C ASP A 41 44.51 -35.93 -67.17
N MET A 42 43.31 -35.90 -67.76
CA MET A 42 42.34 -34.82 -67.54
C MET A 42 41.61 -34.93 -66.19
N ASN A 43 41.33 -36.16 -65.73
CA ASN A 43 40.69 -36.38 -64.43
C ASN A 43 41.66 -36.11 -63.27
N LYS A 44 42.96 -36.36 -63.44
CA LYS A 44 43.96 -36.11 -62.39
C LYS A 44 44.16 -34.63 -62.09
N HIS A 45 44.17 -33.75 -63.09
CA HIS A 45 44.27 -32.30 -62.87
C HIS A 45 42.99 -31.68 -62.30
N ARG A 46 41.79 -32.14 -62.70
CA ARG A 46 40.52 -31.72 -62.07
C ARG A 46 40.38 -32.24 -60.63
N LEU A 47 40.76 -33.48 -60.36
CA LEU A 47 40.76 -34.05 -59.00
C LEU A 47 41.76 -33.35 -58.08
N THR A 48 42.90 -32.89 -58.59
CA THR A 48 43.90 -32.18 -57.78
C THR A 48 43.44 -30.76 -57.43
N VAL A 49 42.84 -30.03 -58.38
CA VAL A 49 42.27 -28.69 -58.11
C VAL A 49 41.02 -28.78 -57.22
N SER A 50 40.16 -29.78 -57.45
CA SER A 50 38.99 -30.01 -56.60
C SER A 50 39.38 -30.45 -55.20
N ARG A 51 40.44 -31.26 -55.02
CA ARG A 51 40.99 -31.57 -53.69
C ARG A 51 41.63 -30.36 -53.04
N PHE A 52 42.41 -29.55 -53.75
CA PHE A 52 43.05 -28.37 -53.15
C PHE A 52 42.04 -27.30 -52.71
N VAL A 53 40.97 -27.06 -53.49
CA VAL A 53 39.89 -26.13 -53.14
C VAL A 53 39.02 -26.70 -52.01
N SER A 54 38.69 -28.00 -52.06
CA SER A 54 37.98 -28.65 -50.96
C SER A 54 38.78 -28.64 -49.68
N ASP A 55 40.06 -29.00 -49.69
CA ASP A 55 40.93 -29.05 -48.50
C ASP A 55 41.19 -27.64 -47.92
N SER A 56 41.21 -26.60 -48.75
CA SER A 56 41.37 -25.22 -48.29
C SER A 56 40.07 -24.62 -47.72
N VAL A 57 38.88 -25.08 -48.17
CA VAL A 57 37.57 -24.68 -47.64
C VAL A 57 37.20 -25.51 -46.40
N THR A 58 37.49 -26.82 -46.39
CA THR A 58 37.25 -27.72 -45.25
C THR A 58 38.22 -27.50 -44.10
N SER A 59 39.42 -26.92 -44.32
CA SER A 59 40.31 -26.54 -43.21
C SER A 59 40.13 -25.09 -42.74
N GLY A 60 39.71 -24.17 -43.63
CA GLY A 60 39.55 -22.74 -43.30
C GLY A 60 38.24 -22.40 -42.58
N MET A 61 37.12 -23.04 -42.94
CA MET A 61 35.81 -22.78 -42.30
C MET A 61 35.71 -23.28 -40.84
N PRO A 62 36.19 -24.47 -40.45
CA PRO A 62 36.08 -24.90 -39.05
C PRO A 62 36.90 -24.02 -38.10
N ASN A 63 38.09 -23.56 -38.50
CA ASN A 63 38.91 -22.65 -37.68
C ASN A 63 38.25 -21.27 -37.45
N ALA A 64 37.53 -20.75 -38.45
CA ALA A 64 36.79 -19.49 -38.33
C ALA A 64 35.52 -19.62 -37.48
N VAL A 65 34.86 -20.78 -37.52
CA VAL A 65 33.69 -21.09 -36.69
C VAL A 65 34.09 -21.38 -35.24
N GLU A 66 35.21 -22.09 -35.03
CA GLU A 66 35.77 -22.41 -33.72
C GLU A 66 36.24 -21.15 -32.97
N THR A 67 36.91 -20.22 -33.67
CA THR A 67 37.31 -18.92 -33.08
C THR A 67 36.11 -18.04 -32.74
N LEU A 68 35.08 -18.00 -33.59
CA LEU A 68 33.87 -17.20 -33.35
C LEU A 68 32.99 -17.79 -32.24
N ALA A 69 32.96 -19.13 -32.11
CA ALA A 69 32.28 -19.81 -31.00
C ALA A 69 33.03 -19.58 -29.67
N ALA A 70 34.36 -19.67 -29.67
CA ALA A 70 35.18 -19.42 -28.49
C ALA A 70 35.01 -17.98 -27.95
N ASP A 71 35.00 -16.98 -28.83
CA ASP A 71 34.80 -15.58 -28.45
C ASP A 71 33.39 -15.35 -27.86
N LYS A 72 32.37 -16.03 -28.38
CA LYS A 72 30.99 -15.89 -27.92
C LYS A 72 30.74 -16.58 -26.57
N ILE A 73 31.43 -17.70 -26.31
CA ILE A 73 31.42 -18.39 -25.00
C ILE A 73 32.18 -17.56 -23.95
N ALA A 74 33.30 -16.95 -24.33
CA ALA A 74 34.03 -16.07 -23.43
C ALA A 74 33.19 -14.83 -23.03
N GLN A 75 32.43 -14.26 -23.97
CA GLN A 75 31.55 -13.12 -23.70
C GLN A 75 30.39 -13.47 -22.76
N THR A 76 29.75 -14.64 -22.94
CA THR A 76 28.65 -15.08 -22.07
C THR A 76 29.12 -15.49 -20.67
N GLN A 77 30.32 -16.05 -20.52
CA GLN A 77 30.90 -16.33 -19.20
C GLN A 77 31.21 -15.04 -18.40
N VAL A 78 31.63 -13.98 -19.08
CA VAL A 78 31.86 -12.67 -18.43
C VAL A 78 30.53 -12.01 -17.99
N GLU A 79 29.47 -12.16 -18.78
CA GLU A 79 28.14 -11.64 -18.41
C GLU A 79 27.53 -12.41 -17.23
N LEU A 80 27.64 -13.75 -17.20
CA LEU A 80 27.11 -14.58 -16.10
C LEU A 80 27.83 -14.31 -14.76
N SER A 81 29.15 -14.17 -14.78
CA SER A 81 29.93 -13.85 -13.58
C SER A 81 29.65 -12.44 -13.02
N SER A 82 29.21 -11.51 -13.88
CA SER A 82 28.77 -10.17 -13.44
C SER A 82 27.39 -10.16 -12.78
N SER A 83 26.51 -11.11 -13.14
CA SER A 83 25.15 -11.24 -12.60
C SER A 83 25.13 -11.91 -11.23
N GLU A 84 25.89 -13.00 -11.05
CA GLU A 84 25.95 -13.73 -9.77
C GLU A 84 26.61 -12.93 -8.64
N GLY A 85 27.57 -12.05 -8.97
CA GLY A 85 28.20 -11.14 -8.01
C GLY A 85 27.29 -10.04 -7.47
N ASN A 86 26.27 -9.64 -8.24
CA ASN A 86 25.32 -8.59 -7.85
C ASN A 86 24.24 -9.12 -6.90
N GLU A 87 23.69 -10.31 -7.16
CA GLU A 87 22.67 -10.92 -6.30
C GLU A 87 23.22 -11.29 -4.91
N THR A 88 24.43 -11.87 -4.87
CA THR A 88 25.09 -12.21 -3.60
C THR A 88 25.48 -10.98 -2.78
N SER A 89 25.79 -9.86 -3.43
CA SER A 89 26.09 -8.58 -2.76
C SER A 89 24.82 -7.91 -2.19
N GLN A 90 23.68 -8.00 -2.90
CA GLN A 90 22.40 -7.49 -2.42
C GLN A 90 21.87 -8.27 -1.22
N SER A 91 21.95 -9.60 -1.24
CA SER A 91 21.54 -10.43 -0.09
C SER A 91 22.41 -10.17 1.15
N ARG A 92 23.71 -9.86 0.97
CA ARG A 92 24.62 -9.52 2.06
C ARG A 92 24.32 -8.16 2.70
N LEU A 93 23.90 -7.17 1.90
CA LEU A 93 23.50 -5.84 2.37
C LEU A 93 22.18 -5.87 3.15
N ILE A 94 21.22 -6.71 2.75
CA ILE A 94 19.91 -6.83 3.40
C ILE A 94 20.05 -7.43 4.82
N LEU A 95 20.94 -8.41 4.99
CA LEU A 95 21.19 -9.04 6.30
C LEU A 95 21.93 -8.10 7.28
N ASP A 96 22.90 -7.34 6.80
CA ASP A 96 23.67 -6.39 7.63
C ASP A 96 22.77 -5.22 8.12
N TYR A 97 21.83 -4.78 7.28
CA TYR A 97 20.84 -3.75 7.65
C TYR A 97 19.84 -4.24 8.71
N GLY A 98 19.43 -5.50 8.65
CA GLY A 98 18.49 -6.11 9.61
C GLY A 98 19.07 -6.22 11.03
N GLU A 99 20.36 -6.55 11.15
CA GLU A 99 21.03 -6.62 12.47
C GLU A 99 21.21 -5.24 13.13
N THR A 100 21.43 -4.18 12.34
CA THR A 100 21.53 -2.81 12.88
C THR A 100 20.20 -2.23 13.37
N LEU A 101 19.07 -2.64 12.81
CA LEU A 101 17.75 -2.06 13.11
C LEU A 101 17.22 -2.50 14.49
N LEU A 102 17.38 -3.77 14.84
CA LEU A 102 16.89 -4.35 16.11
C LEU A 102 17.68 -3.85 17.34
N VAL A 103 18.97 -3.53 17.18
CA VAL A 103 19.79 -2.93 18.25
C VAL A 103 19.39 -1.46 18.48
N GLN A 104 18.90 -0.78 17.45
CA GLN A 104 18.54 0.64 17.50
C GLN A 104 17.17 0.89 18.16
N GLU A 105 16.18 0.01 17.96
CA GLU A 105 14.84 0.15 18.55
C GLU A 105 14.84 -0.02 20.08
N SER A 106 15.60 -0.97 20.62
CA SER A 106 15.66 -1.19 22.08
C SER A 106 16.37 -0.07 22.84
N CYS A 107 17.39 0.56 22.23
CA CYS A 107 18.10 1.71 22.83
C CYS A 107 17.34 3.04 22.67
N GLY A 108 16.52 3.19 21.62
CA GLY A 108 15.74 4.40 21.36
C GLY A 108 14.70 4.70 22.45
N LEU A 109 14.00 3.67 22.90
CA LEU A 109 12.90 3.78 23.86
C LEU A 109 13.38 4.22 25.26
N VAL A 110 14.55 3.72 25.69
CA VAL A 110 15.19 4.12 26.96
C VAL A 110 15.70 5.57 26.89
N LEU A 111 16.23 5.98 25.73
CA LEU A 111 16.73 7.35 25.52
C LEU A 111 15.59 8.36 25.51
N GLU A 112 14.45 8.04 24.90
CA GLU A 112 13.29 8.91 24.84
C GLU A 112 12.66 9.13 26.21
N LYS A 113 12.50 8.04 27.00
CA LYS A 113 12.02 8.13 28.38
C LYS A 113 12.96 8.92 29.29
N SER A 114 14.27 8.84 29.08
CA SER A 114 15.24 9.66 29.83
C SER A 114 15.11 11.16 29.54
N LYS A 115 14.82 11.54 28.29
CA LYS A 115 14.61 12.94 27.89
C LYS A 115 13.31 13.51 28.46
N GLU A 116 12.25 12.71 28.51
CA GLU A 116 10.95 13.07 29.09
C GLU A 116 11.09 13.36 30.59
N ILE A 117 11.80 12.50 31.33
CA ILE A 117 12.10 12.68 32.76
C ILE A 117 12.94 13.94 33.01
N ALA A 118 13.92 14.23 32.15
CA ALA A 118 14.70 15.47 32.23
C ALA A 118 13.87 16.74 31.91
N GLY A 119 12.84 16.61 31.08
CA GLY A 119 11.86 17.67 30.80
C GLY A 119 11.02 18.02 32.04
N LEU A 120 10.40 17.01 32.64
CA LEU A 120 9.59 17.16 33.85
C LEU A 120 10.37 17.77 35.02
N ARG A 121 11.65 17.38 35.16
CA ARG A 121 12.57 17.99 36.13
C ARG A 121 12.73 19.50 35.94
N ARG A 122 12.88 19.98 34.69
CA ARG A 122 13.04 21.41 34.39
C ARG A 122 11.78 22.22 34.68
N GLU A 123 10.61 21.68 34.37
CA GLU A 123 9.34 22.34 34.64
C GLU A 123 9.08 22.48 36.15
N LEU A 124 9.38 21.43 36.90
CA LEU A 124 9.25 21.42 38.36
C LEU A 124 10.20 22.43 39.05
N GLU A 125 11.40 22.62 38.48
CA GLU A 125 12.36 23.65 38.90
C GLU A 125 11.84 25.08 38.67
N LEU A 126 11.16 25.33 37.53
CA LEU A 126 10.56 26.63 37.24
C LEU A 126 9.41 26.95 38.20
N ILE A 127 8.56 25.95 38.49
CA ILE A 127 7.49 26.07 39.48
C ILE A 127 8.08 26.36 40.87
N SER A 128 9.16 25.67 41.25
CA SER A 128 9.85 25.93 42.53
C SER A 128 10.35 27.38 42.65
N LYS A 129 10.94 27.92 41.58
CA LYS A 129 11.44 29.31 41.53
C LYS A 129 10.31 30.35 41.64
N LEU A 130 9.19 30.12 40.96
CA LEU A 130 8.00 30.99 41.05
C LEU A 130 7.41 31.02 42.46
N LEU A 131 7.42 29.87 43.15
CA LEU A 131 6.92 29.74 44.53
C LEU A 131 7.86 30.35 45.59
N SER A 132 9.15 30.53 45.26
CA SER A 132 10.16 31.12 46.15
C SER A 132 10.38 32.63 45.94
N GLY A 133 9.82 33.21 44.88
CA GLY A 133 10.19 34.54 44.38
C GLY A 133 9.53 35.77 45.04
N HIS A 134 8.60 35.62 45.99
CA HIS A 134 7.88 36.78 46.55
C HIS A 134 8.37 37.20 47.94
N GLU A 135 9.68 37.31 48.13
CA GLU A 135 10.23 37.90 49.37
C GLU A 135 11.58 38.59 49.11
N LYS A 136 11.55 39.73 48.40
CA LYS A 136 12.52 40.85 48.48
C LYS A 136 12.14 41.94 47.47
N GLY A 137 11.52 43.01 47.97
CA GLY A 137 11.25 44.21 47.17
C GLY A 137 12.48 45.10 47.00
N VAL A 138 12.44 46.02 46.04
CA VAL A 138 12.92 47.41 46.17
C VAL A 138 12.16 48.30 45.17
N ILE A 139 11.54 49.32 45.74
CA ILE A 139 10.93 50.50 45.10
C ILE A 139 12.02 51.32 44.41
N LYS A 140 11.75 51.81 43.19
CA LYS A 140 12.40 53.02 42.67
C LYS A 140 11.34 53.95 42.08
N THR A 141 11.00 54.95 42.88
CA THR A 141 10.30 56.18 42.50
C THR A 141 11.15 57.03 41.57
N LEU A 142 10.56 57.59 40.52
CA LEU A 142 10.87 58.89 39.90
C LEU A 142 9.69 59.19 38.95
N GLU A 143 8.69 59.96 39.39
CA GLU A 143 8.53 61.39 39.04
C GLU A 143 8.62 61.64 37.53
N ASP A 144 7.46 61.91 36.90
CA ASP A 144 7.23 63.26 36.38
C ASP A 144 5.73 63.56 36.20
N HIS A 145 5.40 64.81 36.53
CA HIS A 145 4.11 65.47 36.52
C HIS A 145 3.63 65.83 35.10
N GLU A 146 2.32 65.83 34.90
CA GLU A 146 1.49 67.01 34.52
C GLU A 146 0.05 66.54 34.29
N GLU A 147 -0.84 66.76 35.26
CA GLU A 147 -1.79 67.89 35.26
C GLU A 147 -2.66 67.98 34.00
N THR A 148 -3.90 67.51 34.13
CA THR A 148 -5.08 68.34 33.84
C THR A 148 -6.32 67.70 34.44
N THR A 149 -6.65 68.21 35.62
CA THR A 149 -7.91 68.08 36.32
C THR A 149 -9.05 68.74 35.54
N ASP A 150 -10.25 68.25 35.80
CA ASP A 150 -11.57 68.88 35.65
C ASP A 150 -12.22 68.91 34.25
N LEU A 151 -13.26 68.06 34.07
CA LEU A 151 -14.63 68.54 34.24
C LEU A 151 -15.63 67.37 34.31
N LEU A 152 -16.37 67.32 35.42
CA LEU A 152 -17.62 66.56 35.56
C LEU A 152 -18.62 66.98 34.47
N GLN A 153 -19.31 66.02 33.84
CA GLN A 153 -20.76 66.13 33.68
C GLN A 153 -21.45 64.78 33.43
N ARG A 154 -22.00 64.27 34.53
CA ARG A 154 -23.19 63.43 34.60
C ARG A 154 -24.33 64.09 33.81
N LYS A 155 -24.74 63.48 32.70
CA LYS A 155 -26.10 63.58 32.18
C LYS A 155 -26.62 62.19 31.85
N VAL A 156 -27.36 61.65 32.81
CA VAL A 156 -28.39 60.65 32.55
C VAL A 156 -29.42 61.31 31.63
N SER A 157 -29.52 60.81 30.41
CA SER A 157 -30.70 61.01 29.57
C SER A 157 -31.17 59.64 29.13
N GLY A 158 -32.05 59.05 29.93
CA GLY A 158 -32.88 57.96 29.47
C GLY A 158 -33.78 58.45 28.34
N LYS A 159 -33.74 57.76 27.21
CA LYS A 159 -34.86 57.64 26.28
C LYS A 159 -34.72 56.31 25.54
N HIS A 160 -35.75 55.48 25.72
CA HIS A 160 -36.15 54.44 24.79
C HIS A 160 -35.92 54.86 23.35
N ILE A 161 -35.27 54.00 22.57
CA ILE A 161 -35.56 53.59 21.19
C ILE A 161 -34.72 52.32 21.05
N GLY A 162 -35.30 51.12 21.02
CA GLY A 162 -36.08 50.65 19.90
C GLY A 162 -35.24 49.58 19.23
N SER A 163 -35.61 48.33 19.48
CA SER A 163 -35.25 47.20 18.64
C SER A 163 -35.56 47.57 17.20
N VAL A 164 -34.54 47.93 16.42
CA VAL A 164 -34.67 48.01 14.97
C VAL A 164 -34.21 46.67 14.44
N THR A 165 -35.21 45.82 14.28
CA THR A 165 -35.27 44.79 13.23
C THR A 165 -34.44 45.23 12.03
N SER A 166 -33.50 44.40 11.59
CA SER A 166 -32.90 44.53 10.26
C SER A 166 -34.04 44.56 9.25
N SER A 167 -34.43 45.76 8.84
CA SER A 167 -35.41 45.96 7.79
C SER A 167 -34.80 45.35 6.53
N LYS A 168 -35.54 44.39 5.95
CA LYS A 168 -35.40 44.00 4.54
C LYS A 168 -35.21 45.25 3.67
N PRO A 169 -34.46 45.18 2.55
CA PRO A 169 -34.22 46.31 1.68
C PRO A 169 -35.47 46.58 0.81
N GLU A 170 -36.56 47.00 1.43
CA GLU A 170 -37.66 47.64 0.74
C GLU A 170 -37.25 49.09 0.50
N ASN A 171 -36.61 49.38 -0.64
CA ASN A 171 -36.70 50.64 -1.40
C ASN A 171 -35.61 50.78 -2.50
N LEU A 172 -35.28 49.70 -3.22
CA LEU A 172 -34.45 49.82 -4.43
C LEU A 172 -35.11 50.67 -5.54
N GLU A 173 -36.44 50.77 -5.55
CA GLU A 173 -37.15 51.64 -6.50
C GLU A 173 -36.99 53.14 -6.20
N TYR A 174 -36.90 53.53 -4.92
CA TYR A 174 -36.73 54.93 -4.52
C TYR A 174 -35.34 55.46 -4.89
N LEU A 175 -34.31 54.59 -4.79
CA LEU A 175 -32.94 54.91 -5.18
C LEU A 175 -32.76 55.10 -6.69
N ARG A 176 -33.62 54.47 -7.51
CA ARG A 176 -33.55 54.57 -8.98
C ARG A 176 -34.10 55.89 -9.53
N GLN A 177 -34.93 56.59 -8.76
CA GLN A 177 -35.60 57.83 -9.17
C GLN A 177 -34.86 59.11 -8.73
N LEU A 178 -33.81 58.98 -7.91
CA LEU A 178 -33.04 60.12 -7.42
C LEU A 178 -32.03 60.62 -8.47
N PRO A 179 -31.93 61.93 -8.71
CA PRO A 179 -30.89 62.50 -9.55
C PRO A 179 -29.50 62.21 -8.96
N ARG A 180 -28.48 62.14 -9.82
CA ARG A 180 -27.13 61.63 -9.50
C ARG A 180 -26.53 62.29 -8.25
N GLU A 181 -26.74 63.58 -8.06
CA GLU A 181 -26.23 64.35 -6.93
C GLU A 181 -26.90 63.96 -5.60
N GLN A 182 -28.20 63.68 -5.62
CA GLN A 182 -28.94 63.27 -4.41
C GLN A 182 -28.63 61.83 -4.03
N LEU A 183 -28.39 60.96 -5.02
CA LEU A 183 -27.95 59.58 -4.78
C LEU A 183 -26.54 59.54 -4.15
N ILE A 184 -25.63 60.38 -4.64
CA ILE A 184 -24.29 60.54 -4.04
C ILE A 184 -24.42 61.03 -2.60
N ASN A 185 -25.26 62.04 -2.32
CA ASN A 185 -25.47 62.54 -0.96
C ASN A 185 -26.11 61.49 -0.04
N HIS A 186 -27.03 60.66 -0.54
CA HIS A 186 -27.62 59.55 0.22
C HIS A 186 -26.54 58.56 0.66
N PHE A 187 -25.74 58.05 -0.28
CA PHE A 187 -24.66 57.11 0.04
C PHE A 187 -23.56 57.74 0.90
N GLN A 188 -23.25 59.03 0.73
CA GLN A 188 -22.34 59.73 1.63
C GLN A 188 -22.90 59.83 3.05
N THR A 189 -24.20 60.07 3.20
CA THR A 189 -24.87 60.14 4.51
C THR A 189 -24.90 58.76 5.17
N GLU A 190 -25.24 57.72 4.42
CA GLU A 190 -25.25 56.33 4.87
C GLU A 190 -23.84 55.84 5.24
N MET A 191 -22.83 56.16 4.43
CA MET A 191 -21.43 55.84 4.72
C MET A 191 -20.92 56.57 5.96
N ASN A 192 -21.30 57.85 6.14
CA ASN A 192 -20.97 58.60 7.35
C ASN A 192 -21.72 58.07 8.58
N GLN A 193 -22.94 57.57 8.42
CA GLN A 193 -23.73 56.94 9.47
C GLN A 193 -23.08 55.62 9.90
N LEU A 194 -22.74 54.76 8.94
CA LEU A 194 -22.05 53.49 9.18
C LEU A 194 -20.68 53.70 9.84
N LYS A 195 -19.94 54.73 9.41
CA LYS A 195 -18.67 55.12 10.01
C LYS A 195 -18.83 55.55 11.47
N ARG A 196 -19.85 56.37 11.77
CA ARG A 196 -20.18 56.80 13.14
C ARG A 196 -20.61 55.62 14.02
N GLU A 197 -21.40 54.69 13.48
CA GLU A 197 -21.80 53.48 14.21
C GLU A 197 -20.61 52.60 14.55
N HIS A 198 -19.71 52.36 13.58
CA HIS A 198 -18.49 51.60 13.82
C HIS A 198 -17.58 52.27 14.87
N GLU A 199 -17.41 53.59 14.79
CA GLU A 199 -16.61 54.36 15.75
C GLU A 199 -17.22 54.30 17.17
N CYS A 200 -18.55 54.38 17.30
CA CYS A 200 -19.25 54.15 18.57
C CYS A 200 -19.02 52.74 19.13
N THR A 201 -19.14 51.69 18.30
CA THR A 201 -18.89 50.30 18.75
C THR A 201 -17.45 50.10 19.21
N MET A 202 -16.48 50.67 18.48
CA MET A 202 -15.07 50.62 18.86
C MET A 202 -14.81 51.33 20.19
N GLN A 203 -15.49 52.46 20.43
CA GLN A 203 -15.41 53.19 21.69
C GLN A 203 -16.00 52.37 22.86
N GLU A 204 -17.17 51.76 22.69
CA GLU A 204 -17.79 50.89 23.70
C GLU A 204 -16.90 49.69 24.07
N MET A 205 -16.34 49.01 23.07
CA MET A 205 -15.41 47.89 23.29
C MET A 205 -14.15 48.33 24.03
N THR A 206 -13.66 49.53 23.74
CA THR A 206 -12.49 50.12 24.40
C THR A 206 -12.80 50.48 25.86
N GLU A 207 -13.97 51.05 26.14
CA GLU A 207 -14.44 51.37 27.49
C GLU A 207 -14.61 50.10 28.34
N GLU A 208 -15.19 49.03 27.78
CA GLU A 208 -15.29 47.72 28.44
C GLU A 208 -13.91 47.14 28.76
N TYR A 209 -12.96 47.21 27.82
CA TYR A 209 -11.58 46.78 28.05
C TYR A 209 -10.93 47.55 29.21
N PHE A 210 -11.06 48.88 29.25
CA PHE A 210 -10.54 49.69 30.35
C PHE A 210 -11.27 49.44 31.68
N SER A 211 -12.57 49.14 31.64
CA SER A 211 -13.38 48.76 32.80
C SER A 211 -12.92 47.44 33.41
N ILE A 212 -12.68 46.42 32.57
CA ILE A 212 -12.10 45.14 32.97
C ILE A 212 -10.70 45.34 33.53
N LYS A 213 -9.84 46.08 32.82
CA LYS A 213 -8.48 46.38 33.27
C LYS A 213 -8.46 47.06 34.64
N ARG A 214 -9.36 48.02 34.89
CA ARG A 214 -9.48 48.71 36.19
C ARG A 214 -10.00 47.79 37.31
N ARG A 215 -10.85 46.80 36.99
CA ARG A 215 -11.25 45.76 37.97
C ARG A 215 -10.10 44.80 38.28
N CYS A 216 -9.30 44.42 37.28
CA CYS A 216 -8.12 43.58 37.46
C CYS A 216 -7.07 44.28 38.33
N LEU A 217 -6.79 45.57 38.07
CA LEU A 217 -5.85 46.35 38.89
C LEU A 217 -6.36 46.54 40.34
N LYS A 218 -7.68 46.72 40.54
CA LYS A 218 -8.28 46.74 41.89
C LYS A 218 -8.18 45.39 42.63
N LEU A 219 -8.06 44.28 41.91
CA LEU A 219 -7.79 42.95 42.49
C LEU A 219 -6.31 42.79 42.87
N GLU A 220 -5.38 43.39 42.10
CA GLU A 220 -3.94 43.42 42.43
C GLU A 220 -3.62 44.34 43.62
N GLU A 221 -4.32 45.46 43.78
CA GLU A 221 -4.10 46.43 44.87
C GLU A 221 -4.80 46.04 46.19
N CYS A 222 -5.55 44.94 46.25
CA CYS A 222 -6.12 44.44 47.50
C CYS A 222 -5.04 43.75 48.36
N PRO A 223 -4.85 44.14 49.64
CA PRO A 223 -3.91 43.49 50.59
C PRO A 223 -4.20 42.00 50.92
N SER A 224 -5.12 41.36 50.20
CA SER A 224 -5.72 40.07 50.51
C SER A 224 -4.88 38.87 50.09
N LEU A 225 -3.76 39.04 49.40
CA LEU A 225 -2.78 37.97 49.13
C LEU A 225 -1.89 37.62 50.34
N SER A 226 -2.08 38.26 51.49
CA SER A 226 -1.37 37.93 52.72
C SER A 226 -1.91 36.67 53.45
N PHE A 227 -3.06 36.14 53.05
CA PHE A 227 -3.66 34.96 53.69
C PHE A 227 -3.16 33.61 53.12
N LEU A 228 -2.61 33.59 51.89
CA LEU A 228 -2.14 32.34 51.26
C LEU A 228 -0.83 31.81 51.86
N ASN A 229 -0.03 32.68 52.51
CA ASN A 229 1.24 32.29 53.14
C ASN A 229 1.07 31.44 54.41
N LYS A 230 -0.15 31.33 54.95
CA LYS A 230 -0.45 30.57 56.17
C LYS A 230 -1.12 29.22 55.91
N ASP A 231 -1.38 28.89 54.65
CA ASP A 231 -1.92 27.58 54.31
C ASP A 231 -0.84 26.51 54.55
N LYS A 232 -1.12 25.60 55.50
CA LYS A 232 -0.19 24.53 55.87
C LYS A 232 0.09 23.63 54.67
N ASP A 233 -0.89 23.46 53.79
CA ASP A 233 -0.79 22.59 52.63
C ASP A 233 0.08 23.21 51.53
N PHE A 234 0.02 24.53 51.37
CA PHE A 234 0.88 25.27 50.43
C PHE A 234 2.36 25.28 50.87
N ASN A 235 2.60 25.40 52.18
CA ASN A 235 3.95 25.29 52.74
C ASN A 235 4.51 23.86 52.65
N VAL A 236 3.65 22.84 52.78
CA VAL A 236 4.03 21.43 52.55
C VAL A 236 4.37 21.20 51.08
N LEU A 237 3.59 21.76 50.15
CA LEU A 237 3.87 21.68 48.72
C LEU A 237 5.19 22.37 48.35
N ARG A 238 5.45 23.57 48.88
CA ARG A 238 6.71 24.31 48.72
C ARG A 238 7.93 23.48 49.17
N LYS A 239 7.79 22.65 50.21
CA LYS A 239 8.86 21.77 50.71
C LYS A 239 8.98 20.44 49.95
N LYS A 240 7.87 19.89 49.44
CA LYS A 240 7.87 18.61 48.70
C LYS A 240 8.43 18.74 47.28
N ILE A 241 8.32 19.90 46.65
CA ILE A 241 8.81 20.13 45.28
C ILE A 241 10.33 19.87 45.17
N PRO A 242 11.20 20.42 46.03
CA PRO A 242 12.62 20.08 46.06
C PRO A 242 12.92 18.58 46.28
N ASP A 243 12.15 17.91 47.14
CA ASP A 243 12.32 16.47 47.38
C ASP A 243 12.01 15.64 46.13
N ILE A 244 10.99 16.02 45.37
CA ILE A 244 10.61 15.35 44.12
C ILE A 244 11.68 15.58 43.04
N ILE A 245 12.23 16.80 42.94
CA ILE A 245 13.37 17.10 42.06
C ILE A 245 14.56 16.19 42.39
N SER A 246 14.89 16.01 43.68
CA SER A 246 16.00 15.13 44.10
C SER A 246 15.77 13.64 43.80
N LYS A 247 14.50 13.19 43.76
CA LYS A 247 14.14 11.82 43.38
C LYS A 247 14.25 11.60 41.87
N LEU A 248 13.83 12.59 41.07
CA LEU A 248 14.02 12.58 39.63
C LEU A 248 15.52 12.52 39.27
N ASP A 249 16.37 13.25 39.99
CA ASP A 249 17.83 13.20 39.81
C ASP A 249 18.40 11.79 40.03
N LYS A 250 17.90 11.03 41.01
CA LYS A 250 18.31 9.64 41.23
C LYS A 250 17.86 8.71 40.10
N VAL A 251 16.66 8.91 39.57
CA VAL A 251 16.12 8.10 38.46
C VAL A 251 16.90 8.34 37.17
N VAL A 252 17.28 9.59 36.88
CA VAL A 252 18.15 9.92 35.73
C VAL A 252 19.52 9.25 35.88
N LEU A 253 20.09 9.26 37.09
CA LEU A 253 21.40 8.63 37.38
C LEU A 253 21.35 7.10 37.37
N GLU A 254 20.23 6.49 37.75
CA GLU A 254 19.99 5.04 37.65
C GLU A 254 19.74 4.58 36.21
N GLY A 255 19.08 5.39 35.38
CA GLY A 255 18.94 5.16 33.94
C GLY A 255 20.29 5.06 33.22
N GLU A 256 21.26 5.89 33.61
CA GLU A 256 22.64 5.78 33.12
C GLU A 256 23.35 4.48 33.57
N LYS A 257 23.07 3.99 34.78
CA LYS A 257 23.65 2.72 35.29
C LYS A 257 23.05 1.47 34.64
N LEU A 258 21.78 1.48 34.23
CA LEU A 258 21.10 0.35 33.61
C LEU A 258 21.66 0.02 32.21
N LYS A 259 22.30 0.98 31.53
CA LYS A 259 23.03 0.78 30.27
C LYS A 259 24.16 -0.27 30.37
N GLY A 260 24.64 -0.57 31.59
CA GLY A 260 25.75 -1.49 31.82
C GLY A 260 25.37 -2.91 32.27
N LYS A 261 24.13 -3.17 32.73
CA LYS A 261 23.82 -4.40 33.50
C LYS A 261 22.96 -5.44 32.77
N THR A 262 22.16 -5.03 31.78
CA THR A 262 21.32 -5.93 30.97
C THR A 262 22.05 -6.59 29.79
N ASN A 263 23.31 -6.19 29.53
CA ASN A 263 24.10 -6.65 28.37
C ASN A 263 24.82 -7.99 28.57
N ALA A 264 24.76 -8.66 29.72
CA ALA A 264 25.54 -9.88 29.96
C ALA A 264 24.82 -11.15 29.52
N ASP A 265 23.55 -11.30 29.90
CA ASP A 265 22.78 -12.52 29.64
C ASP A 265 22.21 -12.53 28.21
N SER A 266 21.62 -11.42 27.76
CA SER A 266 21.15 -11.26 26.36
C SER A 266 22.29 -11.36 25.34
N LYS A 267 23.52 -10.98 25.74
CA LYS A 267 24.71 -11.13 24.88
C LYS A 267 25.16 -12.57 24.75
N ARG A 268 25.07 -13.39 25.82
CA ARG A 268 25.39 -14.82 25.73
C ARG A 268 24.41 -15.58 24.85
N GLU A 269 23.13 -15.23 24.91
CA GLU A 269 22.09 -15.83 24.07
C GLU A 269 22.27 -15.43 22.59
N LEU A 270 22.58 -14.16 22.34
CA LEU A 270 22.95 -13.69 20.99
C LEU A 270 24.23 -14.36 20.47
N ASP A 271 25.26 -14.49 21.30
CA ASP A 271 26.53 -15.15 20.94
C ASP A 271 26.31 -16.64 20.64
N SER A 272 25.41 -17.31 21.36
CA SER A 272 25.01 -18.71 21.11
C SER A 272 24.28 -18.88 19.79
N LEU A 273 23.32 -17.99 19.49
CA LEU A 273 22.57 -18.00 18.23
C LEU A 273 23.46 -17.65 17.03
N LEU A 274 24.42 -16.73 17.20
CA LEU A 274 25.42 -16.42 16.18
C LEU A 274 26.33 -17.62 15.86
N LEU A 275 26.68 -18.42 16.88
CA LEU A 275 27.48 -19.62 16.68
C LEU A 275 26.68 -20.71 15.95
N GLU A 276 25.42 -20.91 16.30
CA GLU A 276 24.51 -21.83 15.62
C GLU A 276 24.29 -21.41 14.16
N ASN A 277 24.10 -20.12 13.90
CA ASN A 277 23.93 -19.59 12.55
C ASN A 277 25.21 -19.78 11.70
N ARG A 278 26.40 -19.61 12.31
CA ARG A 278 27.67 -19.97 11.65
C ARG A 278 27.77 -21.46 11.31
N LEU A 279 27.29 -22.35 12.17
CA LEU A 279 27.30 -23.79 11.91
C LEU A 279 26.33 -24.17 10.80
N LEU A 280 25.11 -23.62 10.80
CA LEU A 280 24.13 -23.81 9.74
C LEU A 280 24.63 -23.30 8.39
N LYS A 281 25.36 -22.17 8.38
CA LYS A 281 26.03 -21.65 7.19
C LYS A 281 27.08 -22.59 6.64
N GLY A 282 27.84 -23.27 7.51
CA GLY A 282 28.80 -24.30 7.11
C GLY A 282 28.12 -25.53 6.47
N SER A 283 27.01 -25.99 7.06
CA SER A 283 26.20 -27.07 6.48
C SER A 283 25.57 -26.70 5.14
N LEU A 284 25.12 -25.45 4.99
CA LEU A 284 24.56 -24.94 3.74
C LEU A 284 25.62 -24.83 2.64
N LEU A 285 26.84 -24.40 2.97
CA LEU A 285 27.97 -24.40 2.03
C LEU A 285 28.28 -25.80 1.52
N LYS A 286 28.31 -26.79 2.41
CA LYS A 286 28.53 -28.19 2.02
C LYS A 286 27.41 -28.74 1.12
N ALA A 287 26.15 -28.42 1.42
CA ALA A 287 25.02 -28.77 0.56
C ALA A 287 25.10 -28.06 -0.82
N GLY A 288 25.61 -26.82 -0.86
CA GLY A 288 25.88 -26.09 -2.09
C GLY A 288 26.98 -26.73 -2.95
N GLU A 289 28.05 -27.23 -2.33
CA GLU A 289 29.11 -27.99 -3.03
C GLU A 289 28.57 -29.31 -3.62
N GLU A 290 27.72 -30.04 -2.88
CA GLU A 290 27.06 -31.24 -3.38
C GLU A 290 26.07 -30.93 -4.52
N MET A 291 25.35 -29.82 -4.45
CA MET A 291 24.47 -29.34 -5.52
C MET A 291 25.27 -28.94 -6.78
N SER A 292 26.42 -28.29 -6.61
CA SER A 292 27.32 -27.94 -7.72
C SER A 292 27.89 -29.18 -8.41
N HIS A 293 28.25 -30.23 -7.65
CA HIS A 293 28.70 -31.50 -8.23
C HIS A 293 27.61 -32.18 -9.05
N ASN A 294 26.36 -32.18 -8.58
CA ASN A 294 25.23 -32.71 -9.34
C ASN A 294 24.95 -31.89 -10.60
N GLN A 295 25.12 -30.57 -10.55
CA GLN A 295 24.96 -29.70 -11.72
C GLN A 295 26.04 -29.94 -12.78
N GLU A 296 27.28 -30.24 -12.37
CA GLU A 296 28.37 -30.63 -13.26
C GLU A 296 28.09 -32.00 -13.92
N LEU A 297 27.53 -32.97 -13.18
CA LEU A 297 27.11 -34.26 -13.72
C LEU A 297 25.97 -34.13 -14.74
N VAL A 298 25.00 -33.25 -14.48
CA VAL A 298 23.90 -32.96 -15.43
C VAL A 298 24.46 -32.35 -16.71
N ARG A 299 25.35 -31.36 -16.61
CA ARG A 299 25.97 -30.73 -17.79
C ARG A 299 26.76 -31.74 -18.63
N LYS A 300 27.45 -32.68 -17.97
CA LYS A 300 28.16 -33.75 -18.68
C LYS A 300 27.22 -34.70 -19.40
N LEU A 301 26.12 -35.11 -18.76
CA LEU A 301 25.11 -35.96 -19.39
C LEU A 301 24.41 -35.25 -20.56
N GLU A 302 24.17 -33.95 -20.47
CA GLU A 302 23.63 -33.14 -21.57
C GLU A 302 24.59 -33.14 -22.78
N SER A 303 25.89 -32.95 -22.55
CA SER A 303 26.92 -33.05 -23.58
C SER A 303 26.97 -34.44 -24.23
N ASP A 304 26.94 -35.50 -23.42
CA ASP A 304 26.98 -36.88 -23.93
C ASP A 304 25.72 -37.19 -24.79
N VAL A 305 24.56 -36.60 -24.45
CA VAL A 305 23.32 -36.73 -25.23
C VAL A 305 23.40 -35.95 -26.55
N GLU A 306 23.98 -34.75 -26.56
CA GLU A 306 24.22 -33.99 -27.78
C GLU A 306 25.19 -34.72 -28.73
N ASP A 307 26.27 -35.28 -28.20
CA ASP A 307 27.23 -36.08 -28.98
C ASP A 307 26.57 -37.32 -29.59
N LEU A 308 25.76 -38.05 -28.82
CA LEU A 308 24.97 -39.19 -29.33
C LEU A 308 23.94 -38.76 -30.39
N HIS A 309 23.35 -37.57 -30.25
CA HIS A 309 22.42 -37.04 -31.25
C HIS A 309 23.12 -36.70 -32.57
N VAL A 310 24.32 -36.10 -32.49
CA VAL A 310 25.17 -35.83 -33.66
C VAL A 310 25.61 -37.14 -34.31
N GLU A 311 26.04 -38.14 -33.53
CA GLU A 311 26.40 -39.46 -34.05
C GLU A 311 25.21 -40.13 -34.77
N ALA A 312 24.01 -40.09 -34.18
CA ALA A 312 22.80 -40.61 -34.80
C ALA A 312 22.45 -39.88 -36.11
N SER A 313 22.62 -38.55 -36.15
CA SER A 313 22.41 -37.75 -37.38
C SER A 313 23.42 -38.11 -38.46
N ILE A 314 24.70 -38.31 -38.09
CA ILE A 314 25.73 -38.75 -39.04
C ILE A 314 25.40 -40.15 -39.58
N TYR A 315 24.96 -41.06 -38.71
CA TYR A 315 24.56 -42.41 -39.12
C TYR A 315 23.37 -42.38 -40.08
N GLU A 316 22.37 -41.54 -39.81
CA GLU A 316 21.23 -41.31 -40.70
C GLU A 316 21.68 -40.75 -42.06
N ASP A 317 22.56 -39.75 -42.07
CA ASP A 317 23.06 -39.11 -43.30
C ASP A 317 23.93 -40.06 -44.14
N VAL A 318 24.73 -40.92 -43.49
CA VAL A 318 25.52 -41.96 -44.16
C VAL A 318 24.59 -43.00 -44.81
N TYR A 319 23.57 -43.48 -44.09
CA TYR A 319 22.59 -44.40 -44.69
C TYR A 319 21.79 -43.75 -45.81
N ARG A 320 21.37 -42.49 -45.63
CA ARG A 320 20.67 -41.71 -46.67
C ARG A 320 21.53 -41.55 -47.92
N SER A 321 22.83 -41.29 -47.74
CA SER A 321 23.78 -41.18 -48.85
C SER A 321 23.99 -42.51 -49.54
N PHE A 322 24.17 -43.61 -48.78
CA PHE A 322 24.33 -44.95 -49.34
C PHE A 322 23.07 -45.41 -50.10
N VAL A 323 21.89 -45.22 -49.53
CA VAL A 323 20.60 -45.51 -50.20
C VAL A 323 20.43 -44.62 -51.43
N GLY A 324 20.78 -43.33 -51.34
CA GLY A 324 20.75 -42.41 -52.47
C GLY A 324 21.69 -42.82 -53.60
N GLU A 325 22.91 -43.29 -53.28
CA GLU A 325 23.88 -43.77 -54.26
C GLU A 325 23.45 -45.09 -54.89
N PHE A 326 22.87 -46.03 -54.12
CA PHE A 326 22.26 -47.24 -54.67
C PHE A 326 21.09 -46.93 -55.61
N VAL A 327 20.22 -45.98 -55.24
CA VAL A 327 19.12 -45.53 -56.12
C VAL A 327 19.67 -44.88 -57.39
N ASN A 328 20.73 -44.08 -57.29
CA ASN A 328 21.38 -43.48 -58.45
C ASN A 328 22.05 -44.53 -59.35
N GLN A 329 22.69 -45.57 -58.79
CA GLN A 329 23.24 -46.68 -59.57
C GLN A 329 22.15 -47.47 -60.31
N ILE A 330 21.02 -47.74 -59.65
CA ILE A 330 19.86 -48.37 -60.31
C ILE A 330 19.31 -47.48 -61.43
N GLN A 331 19.28 -46.17 -61.22
CA GLN A 331 18.84 -45.19 -62.22
C GLN A 331 19.84 -45.11 -63.40
N CYS A 332 21.15 -45.13 -63.15
CA CYS A 332 22.19 -45.18 -64.19
C CYS A 332 22.13 -46.50 -64.97
N ALA A 333 21.99 -47.64 -64.30
CA ALA A 333 21.83 -48.95 -64.96
C ALA A 333 20.56 -49.01 -65.81
N LYS A 334 19.48 -48.36 -65.37
CA LYS A 334 18.25 -48.18 -66.16
C LYS A 334 18.48 -47.28 -67.38
N GLU A 335 19.29 -46.23 -67.27
CA GLU A 335 19.65 -45.33 -68.37
C GLU A 335 20.61 -45.98 -69.37
N GLU A 336 21.56 -46.79 -68.91
CA GLU A 336 22.42 -47.66 -69.74
C GLU A 336 21.59 -48.73 -70.47
N ALA A 337 20.67 -49.41 -69.79
CA ALA A 337 19.75 -50.35 -70.44
C ALA A 337 18.86 -49.67 -71.50
N ASN A 338 18.55 -48.37 -71.34
CA ASN A 338 17.82 -47.60 -72.34
C ASN A 338 18.70 -47.18 -73.53
N LEU A 339 20.00 -46.90 -73.32
CA LEU A 339 20.98 -46.66 -74.38
C LEU A 339 21.30 -47.94 -75.16
N GLU A 340 21.43 -49.08 -74.48
CA GLU A 340 21.57 -50.40 -75.11
C GLU A 340 20.32 -50.81 -75.89
N ARG A 341 19.11 -50.38 -75.47
CA ARG A 341 17.87 -50.60 -76.24
C ARG A 341 17.76 -49.71 -77.48
N GLU A 342 18.37 -48.52 -77.48
CA GLU A 342 18.52 -47.72 -78.72
C GLU A 342 19.59 -48.30 -79.66
N GLU A 343 20.68 -48.89 -79.13
CA GLU A 343 21.73 -49.53 -79.95
C GLU A 343 21.33 -50.93 -80.46
N ALA A 344 20.44 -51.64 -79.75
CA ALA A 344 19.85 -52.92 -80.17
C ALA A 344 18.83 -52.80 -81.32
N SER A 345 18.51 -51.58 -81.79
CA SER A 345 17.68 -51.37 -82.99
C SER A 345 18.47 -51.48 -84.31
N ALA A 346 19.78 -51.75 -84.27
CA ALA A 346 20.64 -51.79 -85.46
C ALA A 346 21.20 -53.16 -85.87
N SER A 347 20.84 -54.27 -85.21
CA SER A 347 21.33 -55.60 -85.64
C SER A 347 20.26 -56.67 -85.65
N LYS A 348 19.60 -56.77 -86.80
CA LYS A 348 18.84 -57.94 -87.24
C LYS A 348 19.83 -59.00 -87.70
N ILE A 349 19.90 -60.17 -87.06
CA ILE A 349 20.13 -61.52 -87.65
C ILE A 349 20.20 -62.62 -86.55
N ALA A 350 19.26 -63.56 -86.64
CA ALA A 350 19.29 -64.99 -86.28
C ALA A 350 19.61 -65.45 -84.83
N LEU A 351 18.55 -65.73 -84.05
CA LEU A 351 18.40 -66.93 -83.20
C LEU A 351 16.95 -67.04 -82.69
N GLU A 352 16.10 -67.67 -83.48
CA GLU A 352 14.63 -67.73 -83.34
C GLU A 352 14.14 -68.87 -82.43
N ASP A 353 14.77 -69.11 -81.28
CA ASP A 353 14.22 -70.01 -80.24
C ASP A 353 14.56 -69.58 -78.79
N SER A 354 15.24 -68.44 -78.58
CA SER A 354 15.53 -67.86 -77.25
C SER A 354 14.88 -66.49 -77.01
N CYS A 355 14.17 -65.94 -78.00
CA CYS A 355 13.63 -64.57 -77.92
C CYS A 355 12.30 -64.47 -77.19
N VAL A 356 11.46 -65.51 -77.19
CA VAL A 356 10.13 -65.43 -76.55
C VAL A 356 10.25 -65.31 -75.03
N GLU A 357 11.24 -65.96 -74.41
CA GLU A 357 11.46 -65.89 -72.96
C GLU A 357 11.99 -64.51 -72.52
N SER A 358 12.96 -63.94 -73.26
CA SER A 358 13.50 -62.61 -72.98
C SER A 358 12.46 -61.48 -73.20
N TYR A 359 11.64 -61.55 -74.25
CA TYR A 359 10.58 -60.56 -74.46
C TYR A 359 9.46 -60.67 -73.41
N MET A 360 9.12 -61.88 -72.97
CA MET A 360 8.13 -62.07 -71.90
C MET A 360 8.67 -61.56 -70.55
N GLU A 361 9.93 -61.85 -70.18
CA GLU A 361 10.56 -61.36 -68.94
C GLU A 361 10.64 -59.83 -68.89
N GLU A 362 10.98 -59.19 -70.00
CA GLU A 362 11.05 -57.73 -70.11
C GLU A 362 9.65 -57.08 -69.99
N GLU A 363 8.62 -57.71 -70.58
CA GLU A 363 7.22 -57.26 -70.49
C GLU A 363 6.65 -57.46 -69.07
N TYR A 364 6.98 -58.56 -68.39
CA TYR A 364 6.64 -58.79 -66.98
C TYR A 364 7.29 -57.75 -66.05
N CYS A 365 8.58 -57.46 -66.22
CA CYS A 365 9.27 -56.43 -65.45
C CYS A 365 8.64 -55.04 -65.68
N ALA A 366 8.32 -54.71 -66.93
CA ALA A 366 7.66 -53.44 -67.26
C ALA A 366 6.29 -53.29 -66.57
N ILE A 367 5.50 -54.36 -66.52
CA ILE A 367 4.20 -54.38 -65.82
C ILE A 367 4.39 -54.22 -64.31
N MET A 368 5.36 -54.93 -63.71
CA MET A 368 5.64 -54.82 -62.27
C MET A 368 6.10 -53.42 -61.87
N TYR A 369 7.02 -52.81 -62.63
CA TYR A 369 7.46 -51.44 -62.36
C TYR A 369 6.34 -50.42 -62.55
N LYS A 370 5.46 -50.61 -63.54
CA LYS A 370 4.31 -49.74 -63.76
C LYS A 370 3.31 -49.79 -62.60
N GLU A 371 3.01 -50.99 -62.08
CA GLU A 371 2.13 -51.12 -60.91
C GLU A 371 2.80 -50.59 -59.64
N ALA A 372 4.10 -50.84 -59.43
CA ALA A 372 4.85 -50.29 -58.30
C ALA A 372 4.90 -48.75 -58.32
N LEU A 373 5.08 -48.14 -59.50
CA LEU A 373 5.02 -46.67 -59.65
C LEU A 373 3.63 -46.11 -59.41
N LYS A 374 2.58 -46.84 -59.82
CA LYS A 374 1.20 -46.48 -59.55
C LYS A 374 0.89 -46.53 -58.05
N GLU A 375 1.29 -47.60 -57.37
CA GLU A 375 1.15 -47.75 -55.91
C GLU A 375 1.93 -46.67 -55.15
N ALA A 376 3.16 -46.35 -55.58
CA ALA A 376 3.94 -45.25 -55.01
C ALA A 376 3.27 -43.89 -55.22
N GLY A 377 2.65 -43.67 -56.40
CA GLY A 377 1.87 -42.47 -56.69
C GLY A 377 0.62 -42.34 -55.80
N GLU A 378 -0.09 -43.44 -55.57
CA GLU A 378 -1.26 -43.47 -54.67
C GLU A 378 -0.84 -43.17 -53.21
N LYS A 379 0.24 -43.80 -52.72
CA LYS A 379 0.81 -43.52 -51.39
C LYS A 379 1.28 -42.06 -51.23
N LEU A 380 1.84 -41.47 -52.28
CA LEU A 380 2.24 -40.05 -52.27
C LEU A 380 1.03 -39.11 -52.15
N VAL A 381 -0.07 -39.42 -52.84
CA VAL A 381 -1.32 -38.66 -52.73
C VAL A 381 -1.91 -38.78 -51.32
N GLU A 382 -1.94 -39.98 -50.75
CA GLU A 382 -2.39 -40.21 -49.38
C GLU A 382 -1.54 -39.42 -48.36
N LEU A 383 -0.21 -39.51 -48.46
CA LEU A 383 0.71 -38.77 -47.61
C LEU A 383 0.50 -37.25 -47.72
N LYS A 384 0.25 -36.73 -48.93
CA LYS A 384 -0.01 -35.32 -49.16
C LYS A 384 -1.30 -34.84 -48.50
N ILE A 385 -2.36 -35.65 -48.52
CA ILE A 385 -3.61 -35.35 -47.82
C ILE A 385 -3.36 -35.30 -46.31
N ASN A 386 -2.68 -36.31 -45.76
CA ASN A 386 -2.35 -36.37 -44.32
C ASN A 386 -1.49 -35.18 -43.85
N VAL A 387 -0.49 -34.77 -44.64
CA VAL A 387 0.33 -33.58 -44.35
C VAL A 387 -0.53 -32.32 -44.34
N SER A 388 -1.40 -32.14 -45.34
CA SER A 388 -2.28 -30.96 -45.41
C SER A 388 -3.30 -30.90 -44.25
N GLU A 389 -3.82 -32.05 -43.82
CA GLU A 389 -4.69 -32.12 -42.63
C GLU A 389 -3.93 -31.76 -41.34
N ARG A 390 -2.69 -32.26 -41.19
CA ARG A 390 -1.86 -31.96 -40.03
C ARG A 390 -1.42 -30.50 -39.99
N GLU A 391 -1.11 -29.89 -41.13
CA GLU A 391 -0.86 -28.45 -41.25
C GLU A 391 -2.07 -27.62 -40.84
N ARG A 392 -3.28 -28.03 -41.26
CA ARG A 392 -4.53 -27.35 -40.87
C ARG A 392 -4.77 -27.46 -39.36
N ALA A 393 -4.55 -28.64 -38.78
CA ALA A 393 -4.69 -28.85 -37.33
C ALA A 393 -3.69 -27.99 -36.52
N LEU A 394 -2.43 -27.95 -36.95
CA LEU A 394 -1.41 -27.08 -36.34
C LEU A 394 -1.79 -25.60 -36.47
N GLY A 395 -2.31 -25.18 -37.63
CA GLY A 395 -2.81 -23.82 -37.83
C GLY A 395 -3.93 -23.45 -36.84
N SER A 396 -4.87 -24.35 -36.59
CA SER A 396 -5.93 -24.16 -35.58
C SER A 396 -5.34 -24.09 -34.15
N GLU A 397 -4.39 -24.95 -33.80
CA GLU A 397 -3.75 -24.93 -32.48
C GLU A 397 -2.96 -23.64 -32.23
N ILE A 398 -2.27 -23.11 -33.25
CA ILE A 398 -1.55 -21.83 -33.15
C ILE A 398 -2.54 -20.67 -32.93
N ALA A 399 -3.68 -20.67 -33.62
CA ALA A 399 -4.72 -19.66 -33.44
C ALA A 399 -5.31 -19.70 -32.01
N GLU A 400 -5.63 -20.90 -31.50
CA GLU A 400 -6.11 -21.08 -30.14
C GLU A 400 -5.09 -20.64 -29.09
N LYS A 401 -3.81 -20.96 -29.28
CA LYS A 401 -2.71 -20.47 -28.41
C LYS A 401 -2.60 -18.95 -28.44
N GLY A 402 -2.83 -18.31 -29.60
CA GLY A 402 -2.89 -16.85 -29.73
C GLY A 402 -3.99 -16.24 -28.85
N ILE A 403 -5.22 -16.75 -28.98
CA ILE A 403 -6.37 -16.30 -28.17
C ILE A 403 -6.10 -16.53 -26.67
N LEU A 404 -5.53 -17.68 -26.31
CA LEU A 404 -5.22 -17.99 -24.92
C LEU A 404 -4.18 -17.02 -24.35
N LYS A 405 -3.16 -16.64 -25.15
CA LYS A 405 -2.14 -15.67 -24.76
C LYS A 405 -2.73 -14.29 -24.52
N GLU A 406 -3.64 -13.82 -25.37
CA GLU A 406 -4.36 -12.55 -25.16
C GLU A 406 -5.21 -12.59 -23.89
N LYS A 407 -5.89 -13.72 -23.63
CA LYS A 407 -6.70 -13.89 -22.42
C LYS A 407 -5.86 -13.93 -21.15
N ILE A 408 -4.69 -14.56 -21.18
CA ILE A 408 -3.73 -14.54 -20.07
C ILE A 408 -3.27 -13.09 -19.81
N HIS A 409 -2.92 -12.35 -20.85
CA HIS A 409 -2.48 -10.97 -20.71
C HIS A 409 -3.58 -10.05 -20.12
N SER A 410 -4.82 -10.21 -20.58
CA SER A 410 -5.99 -9.51 -20.02
C SER A 410 -6.18 -9.82 -18.54
N LEU A 411 -6.05 -11.09 -18.14
CA LEU A 411 -6.14 -11.50 -16.73
C LEU A 411 -4.99 -10.94 -15.89
N GLU A 412 -3.75 -10.92 -16.41
CA GLU A 412 -2.61 -10.30 -15.72
C GLU A 412 -2.83 -8.81 -15.45
N CYS A 413 -3.35 -8.07 -16.43
CA CYS A 413 -3.69 -6.66 -16.26
C CYS A 413 -4.76 -6.46 -15.17
N LEU A 414 -5.81 -7.30 -15.19
CA LEU A 414 -6.86 -7.26 -14.18
C LEU A 414 -6.34 -7.61 -12.78
N VAL A 415 -5.44 -8.58 -12.66
CA VAL A 415 -4.79 -8.94 -11.39
C VAL A 415 -3.99 -7.76 -10.84
N LYS A 416 -3.19 -7.09 -11.67
CA LYS A 416 -2.43 -5.89 -11.27
C LYS A 416 -3.34 -4.76 -10.80
N GLU A 417 -4.47 -4.53 -11.49
CA GLU A 417 -5.48 -3.56 -11.05
C GLU A 417 -6.01 -3.90 -9.66
N LYS A 418 -6.38 -5.18 -9.43
CA LYS A 418 -6.90 -5.64 -8.14
C LYS A 418 -5.87 -5.63 -7.03
N GLU A 419 -4.60 -5.89 -7.33
CA GLU A 419 -3.50 -5.73 -6.37
C GLU A 419 -3.34 -4.28 -5.93
N ASN A 420 -3.46 -3.33 -6.85
CA ASN A 420 -3.42 -1.89 -6.54
C ASN A 420 -4.62 -1.46 -5.68
N ASP A 421 -5.82 -1.94 -6.00
CA ASP A 421 -7.02 -1.72 -5.18
C ASP A 421 -6.81 -2.27 -3.76
N LEU A 422 -6.25 -3.48 -3.66
CA LEU A 422 -6.01 -4.16 -2.39
C LEU A 422 -4.91 -3.47 -1.57
N ALA A 423 -3.86 -2.95 -2.22
CA ALA A 423 -2.84 -2.13 -1.56
C ALA A 423 -3.45 -0.85 -0.96
N ARG A 424 -4.34 -0.17 -1.70
CA ARG A 424 -5.07 1.00 -1.21
C ARG A 424 -5.99 0.66 -0.03
N VAL A 425 -6.63 -0.51 -0.05
CA VAL A 425 -7.44 -0.98 1.08
C VAL A 425 -6.56 -1.28 2.30
N ARG A 426 -5.38 -1.89 2.13
CA ARG A 426 -4.44 -2.12 3.24
C ARG A 426 -3.97 -0.82 3.89
N GLU A 427 -3.62 0.19 3.09
CA GLU A 427 -3.22 1.50 3.62
C GLU A 427 -4.34 2.15 4.46
N LYS A 428 -5.58 2.10 3.96
CA LYS A 428 -6.74 2.58 4.73
C LYS A 428 -6.95 1.79 6.02
N LEU A 429 -6.77 0.47 5.98
CA LEU A 429 -6.90 -0.39 7.16
C LEU A 429 -5.82 -0.07 8.20
N GLU A 430 -4.58 0.18 7.78
CA GLU A 430 -3.46 0.61 8.63
C GLU A 430 -3.81 1.90 9.40
N ILE A 431 -4.36 2.90 8.69
CA ILE A 431 -4.80 4.16 9.30
C ILE A 431 -5.89 3.92 10.34
N VAL A 432 -6.87 3.07 10.03
CA VAL A 432 -7.96 2.72 10.96
C VAL A 432 -7.40 1.98 12.19
N CYS A 433 -6.49 1.03 12.00
CA CYS A 433 -5.83 0.32 13.09
C CYS A 433 -5.07 1.29 14.01
N GLN A 434 -4.32 2.24 13.44
CA GLN A 434 -3.63 3.26 14.24
C GLN A 434 -4.60 4.12 15.04
N HIS A 435 -5.74 4.51 14.43
CA HIS A 435 -6.78 5.28 15.13
C HIS A 435 -7.40 4.49 16.27
N VAL A 436 -7.71 3.20 16.05
CA VAL A 436 -8.25 2.31 17.10
C VAL A 436 -7.27 2.15 18.25
N ASN A 437 -5.98 1.97 17.97
CA ASN A 437 -4.96 1.86 19.00
C ASN A 437 -4.84 3.16 19.82
N ASN A 438 -4.90 4.32 19.17
CA ASN A 438 -4.90 5.61 19.86
C ASN A 438 -6.13 5.75 20.77
N LEU A 439 -7.33 5.43 20.28
CA LEU A 439 -8.56 5.44 21.09
C LEU A 439 -8.47 4.46 22.27
N GLN A 440 -7.95 3.26 22.05
CA GLN A 440 -7.76 2.27 23.11
C GLN A 440 -6.83 2.82 24.21
N SER A 441 -5.71 3.43 23.82
CA SER A 441 -4.80 4.04 24.79
C SER A 441 -5.46 5.17 25.61
N GLN A 442 -6.37 5.94 24.97
CA GLN A 442 -7.13 6.98 25.65
C GLN A 442 -8.16 6.39 26.62
N VAL A 443 -8.84 5.31 26.23
CA VAL A 443 -9.78 4.57 27.10
C VAL A 443 -9.05 3.98 28.30
N ASP A 444 -7.89 3.38 28.09
CA ASP A 444 -7.06 2.82 29.16
C ASP A 444 -6.61 3.92 30.12
N GLN A 445 -6.20 5.08 29.60
CA GLN A 445 -5.84 6.24 30.42
C GLN A 445 -7.03 6.79 31.21
N GLN A 446 -8.21 6.89 30.59
CA GLN A 446 -9.43 7.30 31.29
C GLN A 446 -9.82 6.30 32.39
N ALA A 447 -9.69 5.00 32.15
CA ALA A 447 -9.98 3.97 33.13
C ALA A 447 -9.10 4.10 34.38
N VAL A 448 -7.80 4.39 34.20
CA VAL A 448 -6.88 4.64 35.32
C VAL A 448 -7.30 5.89 36.11
N VAL A 449 -7.62 6.99 35.44
CA VAL A 449 -8.06 8.24 36.10
C VAL A 449 -9.36 8.02 36.89
N ILE A 450 -10.34 7.32 36.30
CA ILE A 450 -11.59 6.99 36.99
C ILE A 450 -11.32 6.11 38.21
N GLN A 451 -10.44 5.11 38.08
CA GLN A 451 -10.09 4.24 39.18
C GLN A 451 -9.44 5.03 40.33
N ASP A 452 -8.51 5.95 40.02
CA ASP A 452 -7.84 6.74 41.05
C ASP A 452 -8.78 7.75 41.71
N GLN A 453 -9.65 8.41 40.95
CA GLN A 453 -10.71 9.26 41.51
C GLN A 453 -11.67 8.47 42.40
N SER A 454 -12.02 7.23 42.02
CA SER A 454 -12.89 6.38 42.83
C SER A 454 -12.24 5.98 44.16
N LYS A 455 -10.92 5.70 44.16
CA LYS A 455 -10.15 5.43 45.39
C LYS A 455 -10.11 6.67 46.27
N GLU A 456 -9.85 7.85 45.69
CA GLU A 456 -9.80 9.12 46.43
C GLU A 456 -11.16 9.46 47.06
N LEU A 457 -12.25 9.28 46.32
CA LEU A 457 -13.62 9.40 46.83
C LEU A 457 -13.92 8.41 47.97
N GLY A 458 -13.41 7.18 47.88
CA GLY A 458 -13.53 6.21 48.96
C GLY A 458 -12.84 6.68 50.25
N VAL A 459 -11.64 7.24 50.13
CA VAL A 459 -10.87 7.75 51.28
C VAL A 459 -11.52 8.99 51.89
N SER A 460 -12.01 9.93 51.07
CA SER A 460 -12.71 11.13 51.56
C SER A 460 -14.03 10.78 52.25
N SER A 461 -14.81 9.87 51.66
CA SER A 461 -16.06 9.35 52.25
C SER A 461 -15.81 8.67 53.60
N SER A 462 -14.77 7.82 53.70
CA SER A 462 -14.40 7.20 54.97
C SER A 462 -14.03 8.23 56.05
N ARG A 463 -13.30 9.28 55.67
CA ARG A 463 -12.90 10.36 56.59
C ARG A 463 -14.10 11.15 57.10
N ASP A 464 -15.04 11.46 56.22
CA ASP A 464 -16.24 12.23 56.59
C ASP A 464 -17.23 11.39 57.41
N LEU A 465 -17.31 10.07 57.15
CA LEU A 465 -18.03 9.13 58.01
C LEU A 465 -17.47 9.13 59.43
N GLU A 466 -16.14 9.14 59.58
CA GLU A 466 -15.46 9.14 60.87
C GLU A 466 -15.67 10.47 61.63
N LYS A 467 -15.58 11.62 60.95
CA LYS A 467 -15.94 12.93 61.54
C LYS A 467 -17.40 12.94 62.01
N THR A 468 -18.32 12.43 61.18
CA THR A 468 -19.75 12.36 61.52
C THR A 468 -19.97 11.50 62.75
N LYS A 469 -19.29 10.36 62.85
CA LYS A 469 -19.33 9.50 64.04
C LYS A 469 -18.81 10.22 65.29
N GLY A 470 -17.74 11.01 65.14
CA GLY A 470 -17.21 11.88 66.20
C GLY A 470 -18.24 12.91 66.68
N TYR A 471 -18.89 13.64 65.75
CA TYR A 471 -19.94 14.60 66.10
C TYR A 471 -21.14 13.93 66.78
N VAL A 472 -21.55 12.73 66.34
CA VAL A 472 -22.63 11.97 66.98
C VAL A 472 -22.28 11.61 68.43
N MET A 473 -21.04 11.19 68.69
CA MET A 473 -20.57 10.93 70.05
C MET A 473 -20.57 12.19 70.91
N GLU A 474 -20.05 13.30 70.40
CA GLU A 474 -20.02 14.58 71.13
C GLU A 474 -21.43 15.10 71.45
N ILE A 475 -22.37 14.99 70.50
CA ILE A 475 -23.79 15.29 70.71
C ILE A 475 -24.37 14.38 71.82
N SER A 476 -24.00 13.10 71.86
CA SER A 476 -24.48 12.18 72.90
C SER A 476 -23.96 12.53 74.29
N GLU A 477 -22.68 12.94 74.40
CA GLU A 477 -22.11 13.44 75.66
C GLU A 477 -22.75 14.74 76.11
N LEU A 478 -22.94 15.70 75.19
CA LEU A 478 -23.60 16.97 75.50
C LEU A 478 -25.05 16.74 75.94
N ARG A 479 -25.77 15.79 75.32
CA ARG A 479 -27.13 15.39 75.75
C ARG A 479 -27.11 14.80 77.16
N GLN A 480 -26.12 13.97 77.50
CA GLN A 480 -26.00 13.40 78.84
C GLN A 480 -25.69 14.48 79.89
N LYS A 481 -24.77 15.41 79.57
CA LYS A 481 -24.44 16.56 80.42
C LYS A 481 -25.65 17.47 80.62
N LEU A 482 -26.42 17.76 79.57
CA LEU A 482 -27.66 18.52 79.63
C LEU A 482 -28.70 17.83 80.53
N GLU A 483 -28.84 16.52 80.43
CA GLU A 483 -29.79 15.76 81.24
C GLU A 483 -29.40 15.72 82.72
N LEU A 484 -28.10 15.65 83.02
CA LEU A 484 -27.59 15.81 84.39
C LEU A 484 -27.87 17.22 84.92
N ALA A 485 -27.50 18.26 84.16
CA ALA A 485 -27.78 19.63 84.52
C ALA A 485 -29.28 19.88 84.72
N ARG A 486 -30.15 19.24 83.92
CA ARG A 486 -31.60 19.32 84.07
C ARG A 486 -32.10 18.66 85.35
N LYS A 487 -31.50 17.55 85.78
CA LYS A 487 -31.81 16.89 87.04
C LYS A 487 -31.35 17.73 88.23
N ASP A 488 -30.14 18.28 88.17
CA ASP A 488 -29.60 19.20 89.19
C ASP A 488 -30.47 20.45 89.29
N MET A 489 -30.86 21.02 88.15
CA MET A 489 -31.75 22.17 88.08
C MET A 489 -33.13 21.86 88.70
N LYS A 490 -33.69 20.65 88.48
CA LYS A 490 -34.92 20.19 89.12
C LYS A 490 -34.78 20.02 90.64
N ILE A 491 -33.61 19.64 91.14
CA ILE A 491 -33.32 19.53 92.57
C ILE A 491 -33.25 20.94 93.17
N THR A 492 -32.51 21.87 92.55
CA THR A 492 -32.47 23.28 92.97
C THR A 492 -33.81 24.02 92.78
N GLU A 493 -34.61 23.64 91.78
CA GLU A 493 -35.96 24.15 91.56
C GLU A 493 -36.91 23.64 92.64
N ASN A 494 -36.82 22.36 93.05
CA ASN A 494 -37.60 21.85 94.19
C ASN A 494 -37.18 22.49 95.53
N GLU A 495 -35.92 22.92 95.66
CA GLU A 495 -35.44 23.73 96.79
C GLU A 495 -35.89 25.22 96.69
N ARG A 496 -35.96 25.79 95.48
CA ARG A 496 -36.57 27.13 95.22
C ARG A 496 -38.08 27.14 95.39
N ILE A 497 -38.82 26.12 94.95
CA ILE A 497 -40.28 26.02 95.08
C ILE A 497 -40.71 26.01 96.56
N LYS A 498 -39.83 25.55 97.47
CA LYS A 498 -40.03 25.67 98.93
C LYS A 498 -39.79 27.08 99.47
N SER A 499 -39.09 27.94 98.73
CA SER A 499 -38.71 29.30 99.12
C SER A 499 -39.31 30.42 98.23
N GLU A 500 -40.05 30.09 97.17
CA GLU A 500 -40.64 31.05 96.22
C GLU A 500 -42.17 30.97 96.15
N LEU A 501 -42.80 30.87 97.32
CA LEU A 501 -44.21 31.26 97.51
C LEU A 501 -44.25 32.76 97.83
N LYS A 502 -43.75 33.61 96.92
CA LYS A 502 -43.92 35.08 96.83
C LYS A 502 -42.96 35.70 95.80
N LEU A 503 -43.46 36.00 94.59
CA LEU A 503 -43.33 37.27 93.86
C LEU A 503 -43.44 37.09 92.34
N SER A 504 -44.41 37.79 91.77
CA SER A 504 -44.62 38.05 90.35
C SER A 504 -43.57 39.02 89.81
N SER A 505 -42.68 38.62 88.86
CA SER A 505 -41.85 39.59 88.11
C SER A 505 -41.20 39.15 86.78
N THR A 506 -41.48 37.98 86.17
CA THR A 506 -40.74 37.51 84.97
C THR A 506 -41.55 37.40 83.67
N GLN A 507 -42.79 37.91 83.64
CA GLN A 507 -43.64 37.84 82.44
C GLN A 507 -43.27 38.87 81.35
N ALA A 508 -42.58 39.96 81.71
CA ALA A 508 -42.20 41.02 80.76
C ALA A 508 -40.94 40.70 79.93
N GLU A 509 -39.94 40.05 80.54
CA GLU A 509 -38.69 39.66 79.86
C GLU A 509 -38.90 38.51 78.87
N GLN A 510 -39.79 37.55 79.20
CA GLN A 510 -40.19 36.49 78.27
C GLN A 510 -40.91 37.04 77.03
N LYS A 511 -41.78 38.04 77.20
CA LYS A 511 -42.46 38.68 76.06
C LYS A 511 -41.48 39.42 75.14
N LEU A 512 -40.50 40.12 75.70
CA LEU A 512 -39.53 40.90 74.92
C LEU A 512 -38.61 39.99 74.09
N LEU A 513 -38.16 38.86 74.66
CA LEU A 513 -37.41 37.84 73.92
C LEU A 513 -38.27 37.16 72.85
N GLN A 514 -39.54 36.89 73.14
CA GLN A 514 -40.48 36.28 72.19
C GLN A 514 -40.73 37.22 70.99
N ASP A 515 -40.91 38.52 71.23
CA ASP A 515 -41.08 39.52 70.17
C ASP A 515 -39.80 39.69 69.33
N GLN A 516 -38.62 39.61 69.95
CA GLN A 516 -37.33 39.67 69.26
C GLN A 516 -37.10 38.44 68.36
N ILE A 517 -37.45 37.24 68.85
CA ILE A 517 -37.38 35.99 68.07
C ILE A 517 -38.34 36.05 66.88
N VAL A 518 -39.60 36.47 67.11
CA VAL A 518 -40.61 36.62 66.04
C VAL A 518 -40.12 37.62 64.99
N SER A 519 -39.53 38.74 65.40
CA SER A 519 -38.93 39.72 64.48
C SER A 519 -37.81 39.11 63.62
N THR A 520 -36.87 38.36 64.23
CA THR A 520 -35.81 37.69 63.48
C THR A 520 -36.33 36.62 62.52
N VAL A 521 -37.30 35.81 62.94
CA VAL A 521 -37.91 34.78 62.09
C VAL A 521 -38.65 35.41 60.91
N LEU A 522 -39.38 36.50 61.13
CA LEU A 522 -40.04 37.26 60.05
C LEU A 522 -39.03 37.85 59.05
N SER A 523 -37.90 38.37 59.54
CA SER A 523 -36.84 38.89 58.67
C SER A 523 -36.18 37.80 57.83
N LEU A 524 -35.96 36.61 58.42
CA LEU A 524 -35.39 35.46 57.75
C LEU A 524 -36.36 34.87 56.71
N ALA A 525 -37.64 34.79 57.05
CA ALA A 525 -38.69 34.35 56.12
C ALA A 525 -38.78 35.28 54.90
N LYS A 526 -38.67 36.60 55.11
CA LYS A 526 -38.65 37.58 54.02
C LYS A 526 -37.41 37.41 53.13
N TRP A 527 -36.24 37.24 53.73
CA TRP A 527 -35.01 36.97 52.97
C TRP A 527 -35.09 35.66 52.17
N SER A 528 -35.67 34.61 52.75
CA SER A 528 -35.91 33.33 52.06
C SER A 528 -36.84 33.49 50.86
N GLN A 529 -37.92 34.27 51.01
CA GLN A 529 -38.85 34.58 49.92
C GLN A 529 -38.14 35.33 48.78
N ASP A 530 -37.33 36.35 49.12
CA ASP A 530 -36.59 37.13 48.13
C ASP A 530 -35.56 36.27 47.38
N PHE A 531 -34.89 35.35 48.10
CA PHE A 531 -33.96 34.39 47.49
C PHE A 531 -34.67 33.42 46.55
N GLU A 532 -35.83 32.88 46.94
CA GLU A 532 -36.63 31.98 46.10
C GLU A 532 -37.08 32.68 44.81
N CYS A 533 -37.55 33.93 44.91
CA CYS A 533 -37.89 34.77 43.76
C CYS A 533 -36.68 34.97 42.81
N LEU A 534 -35.51 35.28 43.36
CA LEU A 534 -34.29 35.47 42.56
C LEU A 534 -33.87 34.18 41.84
N VAL A 535 -33.92 33.05 42.53
CA VAL A 535 -33.62 31.74 41.94
C VAL A 535 -34.63 31.39 40.85
N ALA A 536 -35.92 31.65 41.07
CA ALA A 536 -36.97 31.41 40.07
C ALA A 536 -36.76 32.26 38.81
N GLU A 537 -36.43 33.55 38.94
CA GLU A 537 -36.13 34.42 37.81
C GLU A 537 -34.90 33.98 37.02
N LYS A 538 -33.80 33.66 37.72
CA LYS A 538 -32.56 33.16 37.09
C LYS A 538 -32.80 31.84 36.36
N THR A 539 -33.56 30.93 36.97
CA THR A 539 -33.93 29.65 36.37
C THR A 539 -34.81 29.84 35.14
N LYS A 540 -35.79 30.75 35.20
CA LYS A 540 -36.67 31.09 34.06
C LYS A 540 -35.87 31.67 32.90
N LYS A 541 -34.91 32.56 33.18
CA LYS A 541 -34.01 33.15 32.17
C LYS A 541 -33.07 32.11 31.55
N ALA A 542 -32.54 31.17 32.34
CA ALA A 542 -31.73 30.07 31.83
C ALA A 542 -32.56 29.17 30.90
N ASN A 543 -33.80 28.83 31.30
CA ASN A 543 -34.71 28.01 30.49
C ASN A 543 -35.11 28.69 29.17
N SER A 544 -35.37 30.01 29.17
CA SER A 544 -35.68 30.72 27.92
C SER A 544 -34.49 30.74 26.96
N ARG A 545 -33.26 30.90 27.47
CA ARG A 545 -32.03 30.74 26.68
C ARG A 545 -31.89 29.33 26.11
N LEU A 546 -32.11 28.31 26.93
CA LEU A 546 -32.01 26.92 26.48
C LEU A 546 -33.02 26.60 25.37
N LYS A 547 -34.26 27.07 25.49
CA LYS A 547 -35.27 26.92 24.43
C LYS A 547 -34.86 27.61 23.12
N SER A 548 -34.26 28.80 23.21
CA SER A 548 -33.75 29.51 22.03
C SER A 548 -32.56 28.79 21.38
N MET A 549 -31.68 28.16 22.17
CA MET A 549 -30.59 27.34 21.62
C MET A 549 -31.14 26.06 20.99
N GLN A 550 -32.17 25.47 21.59
CA GLN A 550 -32.83 24.28 21.04
C GLN A 550 -33.50 24.57 19.70
N SER A 551 -34.13 25.74 19.52
CA SER A 551 -34.69 26.11 18.21
C SER A 551 -33.59 26.29 17.17
N GLN A 552 -32.48 26.96 17.52
CA GLN A 552 -31.33 27.11 16.61
C GLN A 552 -30.72 25.76 16.23
N LEU A 553 -30.66 24.81 17.16
CA LEU A 553 -30.18 23.46 16.87
C LEU A 553 -31.10 22.73 15.89
N ASN A 554 -32.43 22.89 16.03
CA ASN A 554 -33.38 22.30 15.09
C ASN A 554 -33.25 22.92 13.70
N ASP A 555 -33.12 24.26 13.60
CA ASP A 555 -32.91 24.94 12.32
C ASP A 555 -31.61 24.44 11.64
N LEU A 556 -30.55 24.21 12.43
CA LEU A 556 -29.29 23.67 11.92
C LEU A 556 -29.42 22.21 11.46
N ILE A 557 -30.23 21.40 12.15
CA ILE A 557 -30.51 20.01 11.73
C ILE A 557 -31.24 20.00 10.38
N ASP A 558 -32.24 20.86 10.21
CA ASP A 558 -32.97 20.98 8.95
C ASP A 558 -32.04 21.41 7.79
N GLU A 559 -31.12 22.36 8.04
CA GLU A 559 -30.12 22.78 7.06
C GLU A 559 -29.16 21.64 6.68
N VAL A 560 -28.74 20.82 7.65
CA VAL A 560 -27.90 19.64 7.41
C VAL A 560 -28.64 18.59 6.57
N ASP A 561 -29.92 18.38 6.82
CA ASP A 561 -30.73 17.44 6.03
C ASP A 561 -30.92 17.93 4.58
N GLU A 562 -31.14 19.23 4.37
CA GLU A 562 -31.16 19.82 3.02
C GLU A 562 -29.81 19.66 2.30
N LEU A 563 -28.69 19.85 3.00
CA LEU A 563 -27.36 19.64 2.44
C LEU A 563 -27.14 18.17 2.05
N LYS A 564 -27.62 17.22 2.85
CA LYS A 564 -27.51 15.79 2.57
C LYS A 564 -28.33 15.37 1.35
N ILE A 565 -29.52 15.96 1.17
CA ILE A 565 -30.32 15.78 -0.05
C ILE A 565 -29.56 16.30 -1.27
N ARG A 566 -28.98 17.50 -1.17
CA ARG A 566 -28.20 18.12 -2.25
C ARG A 566 -26.93 17.33 -2.60
N GLU A 567 -26.24 16.80 -1.60
CA GLU A 567 -25.09 15.90 -1.76
C GLU A 567 -25.49 14.66 -2.56
N SER A 568 -26.58 14.00 -2.17
CA SER A 568 -27.10 12.81 -2.88
C SER A 568 -27.43 13.12 -4.35
N MET A 569 -28.05 14.28 -4.62
CA MET A 569 -28.32 14.73 -5.99
C MET A 569 -27.05 14.92 -6.80
N TYR A 570 -26.03 15.61 -6.25
CA TYR A 570 -24.77 15.82 -6.94
C TYR A 570 -24.04 14.50 -7.19
N LYS A 571 -24.04 13.60 -6.20
CA LYS A 571 -23.46 12.27 -6.34
C LYS A 571 -24.12 11.50 -7.49
N GLN A 572 -25.45 11.42 -7.51
CA GLN A 572 -26.19 10.75 -8.57
C GLN A 572 -25.92 11.37 -9.95
N GLN A 573 -25.83 12.70 -10.03
CA GLN A 573 -25.52 13.39 -11.28
C GLN A 573 -24.11 13.07 -11.79
N MET A 574 -23.13 13.00 -10.89
CA MET A 574 -21.74 12.65 -11.25
C MET A 574 -21.61 11.18 -11.65
N GLU A 575 -22.30 10.27 -10.96
CA GLU A 575 -22.38 8.86 -11.34
C GLU A 575 -22.98 8.70 -12.74
N LYS A 576 -24.09 9.39 -13.04
CA LYS A 576 -24.69 9.36 -14.38
C LYS A 576 -23.73 9.86 -15.45
N LYS A 577 -23.05 11.00 -15.23
CA LYS A 577 -22.05 11.53 -16.17
C LYS A 577 -20.92 10.54 -16.41
N THR A 578 -20.48 9.84 -15.36
CA THR A 578 -19.42 8.83 -15.48
C THR A 578 -19.89 7.64 -16.32
N CYS A 579 -21.12 7.15 -16.10
CA CYS A 579 -21.70 6.10 -16.94
C CYS A 579 -21.88 6.53 -18.41
N ASP A 580 -22.34 7.76 -18.65
CA ASP A 580 -22.53 8.28 -20.01
C ASP A 580 -21.18 8.43 -20.72
N LEU A 581 -20.14 8.90 -20.02
CA LEU A 581 -18.77 8.97 -20.55
C LEU A 581 -18.20 7.59 -20.86
N GLN A 582 -18.34 6.62 -19.94
CA GLN A 582 -17.87 5.25 -20.16
C GLN A 582 -18.55 4.60 -21.36
N LYS A 583 -19.85 4.86 -21.56
CA LYS A 583 -20.55 4.40 -22.77
C LYS A 583 -19.98 5.03 -24.04
N ALA A 584 -19.74 6.34 -24.02
CA ALA A 584 -19.15 7.04 -25.15
C ALA A 584 -17.74 6.54 -25.46
N GLU A 585 -16.93 6.25 -24.44
CA GLU A 585 -15.61 5.64 -24.58
C GLU A 585 -15.71 4.27 -25.26
N THR A 586 -16.57 3.37 -24.76
CA THR A 586 -16.77 2.05 -25.38
C THR A 586 -17.30 2.13 -26.82
N GLU A 587 -18.10 3.14 -27.15
CA GLU A 587 -18.57 3.35 -28.53
C GLU A 587 -17.44 3.84 -29.45
N VAL A 588 -16.58 4.73 -28.95
CA VAL A 588 -15.39 5.19 -29.68
C VAL A 588 -14.41 4.03 -29.91
N ASP A 589 -14.21 3.16 -28.92
CA ASP A 589 -13.36 1.98 -29.05
C ASP A 589 -13.90 1.02 -30.11
N LEU A 590 -15.21 0.69 -30.06
CA LEU A 590 -15.86 -0.16 -31.06
C LEU A 590 -15.76 0.42 -32.49
N LEU A 591 -15.92 1.74 -32.64
CA LEU A 591 -15.74 2.42 -33.92
C LEU A 591 -14.27 2.42 -34.35
N GLY A 592 -13.34 2.50 -33.40
CA GLY A 592 -11.90 2.34 -33.64
C GLY A 592 -11.59 0.97 -34.24
N ASP A 593 -12.08 -0.10 -33.60
CA ASP A 593 -11.91 -1.48 -34.08
C ASP A 593 -12.51 -1.70 -35.48
N GLU A 594 -13.67 -1.09 -35.76
CA GLU A 594 -14.30 -1.15 -37.09
C GLU A 594 -13.46 -0.41 -38.14
N ILE A 595 -12.95 0.78 -37.81
CA ILE A 595 -12.05 1.55 -38.70
C ILE A 595 -10.76 0.77 -38.98
N ASP A 596 -10.16 0.14 -37.97
CA ASP A 596 -8.94 -0.65 -38.12
C ASP A 596 -9.18 -1.90 -38.99
N SER A 597 -10.33 -2.56 -38.82
CA SER A 597 -10.75 -3.67 -39.67
C SER A 597 -10.93 -3.25 -41.13
N LEU A 598 -11.52 -2.06 -41.37
CA LEU A 598 -11.68 -1.49 -42.70
C LEU A 598 -10.32 -1.07 -43.31
N LEU A 599 -9.39 -0.55 -42.51
CA LEU A 599 -8.04 -0.20 -42.94
C LEU A 599 -7.24 -1.45 -43.34
N ASP A 600 -7.32 -2.53 -42.56
CA ASP A 600 -6.69 -3.82 -42.89
C ASP A 600 -7.27 -4.41 -44.20
N LEU A 601 -8.60 -4.36 -44.36
CA LEU A 601 -9.24 -4.78 -45.61
C LEU A 601 -8.77 -3.93 -46.80
N LEU A 602 -8.70 -2.61 -46.65
CA LEU A 602 -8.21 -1.70 -47.68
C LEU A 602 -6.74 -1.97 -48.03
N GLN A 603 -5.91 -2.32 -47.04
CA GLN A 603 -4.53 -2.71 -47.26
C GLN A 603 -4.43 -4.02 -48.05
N LYS A 604 -5.25 -5.04 -47.72
CA LYS A 604 -5.35 -6.29 -48.48
C LYS A 604 -5.77 -6.04 -49.94
N ILE A 605 -6.76 -5.18 -50.16
CA ILE A 605 -7.20 -4.77 -51.51
C ILE A 605 -6.07 -4.03 -52.25
N TYR A 606 -5.36 -3.12 -51.58
CA TYR A 606 -4.23 -2.41 -52.16
C TYR A 606 -3.13 -3.37 -52.61
N ILE A 607 -2.73 -4.33 -51.76
CA ILE A 607 -1.74 -5.36 -52.10
C ILE A 607 -2.19 -6.16 -53.33
N ALA A 608 -3.46 -6.60 -53.35
CA ALA A 608 -4.02 -7.33 -54.46
C ALA A 608 -4.00 -6.52 -55.77
N LEU A 609 -4.39 -5.24 -55.72
CA LEU A 609 -4.38 -4.36 -56.90
C LEU A 609 -2.95 -3.98 -57.34
N ASP A 610 -2.02 -3.83 -56.40
CA ASP A 610 -0.62 -3.53 -56.72
C ASP A 610 0.05 -4.69 -57.47
N HIS A 611 -0.33 -5.95 -57.20
CA HIS A 611 0.11 -7.08 -58.04
C HIS A 611 -0.30 -6.92 -59.51
N TYR A 612 -1.38 -6.20 -59.81
CA TYR A 612 -1.83 -5.89 -61.19
C TYR A 612 -1.32 -4.53 -61.70
N SER A 613 -0.46 -3.82 -60.97
CA SER A 613 0.15 -2.55 -61.37
C SER A 613 0.65 -2.52 -62.83
N PRO A 614 1.31 -3.56 -63.37
CA PRO A 614 1.76 -3.56 -64.77
C PRO A 614 0.64 -3.35 -65.78
N ILE A 615 -0.54 -3.92 -65.53
CA ILE A 615 -1.72 -3.83 -66.39
C ILE A 615 -2.47 -2.52 -66.11
N LEU A 616 -2.59 -2.12 -64.84
CA LEU A 616 -3.29 -0.92 -64.41
C LEU A 616 -2.58 0.39 -64.81
N LYS A 617 -1.29 0.35 -65.20
CA LYS A 617 -0.57 1.50 -65.78
C LYS A 617 -1.26 2.10 -67.01
N HIS A 618 -2.08 1.33 -67.72
CA HIS A 618 -2.85 1.80 -68.88
C HIS A 618 -4.17 2.49 -68.51
N TYR A 619 -4.53 2.55 -67.21
CA TYR A 619 -5.73 3.19 -66.70
C TYR A 619 -5.35 4.28 -65.67
N PRO A 620 -5.06 5.52 -66.12
CA PRO A 620 -4.49 6.58 -65.28
C PRO A 620 -5.32 6.90 -64.03
N GLY A 621 -6.65 6.94 -64.15
CA GLY A 621 -7.53 7.23 -63.01
C GLY A 621 -7.48 6.18 -61.90
N ILE A 622 -7.34 4.90 -62.25
CA ILE A 622 -7.21 3.81 -61.26
C ILE A 622 -5.84 3.89 -60.58
N MET A 623 -4.79 4.18 -61.35
CA MET A 623 -3.43 4.36 -60.84
C MET A 623 -3.30 5.55 -59.87
N GLU A 624 -4.03 6.64 -60.11
CA GLU A 624 -4.08 7.80 -59.19
C GLU A 624 -4.75 7.45 -57.87
N ILE A 625 -5.86 6.70 -57.92
CA ILE A 625 -6.56 6.19 -56.73
C ILE A 625 -5.63 5.25 -55.95
N LEU A 626 -4.92 4.35 -56.62
CA LEU A 626 -3.98 3.41 -55.99
C LEU A 626 -2.86 4.14 -55.22
N LYS A 627 -2.29 5.20 -55.82
CA LYS A 627 -1.30 6.06 -55.18
C LYS A 627 -1.88 6.86 -54.01
N LEU A 628 -3.15 7.25 -54.08
CA LEU A 628 -3.84 7.95 -53.01
C LEU A 628 -4.07 7.03 -51.80
N VAL A 629 -4.56 5.81 -52.05
CA VAL A 629 -4.72 4.75 -51.04
C VAL A 629 -3.38 4.42 -50.40
N GLN A 630 -2.31 4.24 -51.19
CA GLN A 630 -0.96 4.02 -50.69
C GLN A 630 -0.49 5.14 -49.75
N ARG A 631 -0.75 6.40 -50.10
CA ARG A 631 -0.39 7.55 -49.27
C ARG A 631 -1.12 7.55 -47.94
N GLU A 632 -2.41 7.19 -47.95
CA GLU A 632 -3.26 7.25 -46.76
C GLU A 632 -3.04 6.06 -45.81
N LEU A 633 -2.83 4.84 -46.35
CA LEU A 633 -2.38 3.69 -45.56
C LEU A 633 -1.02 3.97 -44.89
N ARG A 634 -0.10 4.63 -45.61
CA ARG A 634 1.22 5.01 -45.07
C ARG A 634 1.14 6.12 -44.01
N LYS A 635 0.09 6.94 -44.00
CA LYS A 635 -0.17 7.92 -42.93
C LYS A 635 -0.82 7.27 -41.72
N GLY A 636 -1.75 6.32 -41.92
CA GLY A 636 -2.38 5.56 -40.82
C GLY A 636 -1.35 4.83 -39.96
N SER A 637 -0.38 4.17 -40.62
CA SER A 637 0.73 3.47 -39.94
C SER A 637 1.63 4.37 -39.07
N LYS A 638 1.66 5.69 -39.30
CA LYS A 638 2.40 6.65 -38.46
C LYS A 638 1.62 7.15 -37.25
N ARG A 639 0.28 7.17 -37.32
CA ARG A 639 -0.57 7.64 -36.21
C ARG A 639 -0.70 6.60 -35.09
N LEU A 640 -0.63 5.32 -35.41
CA LEU A 640 -0.58 4.20 -34.45
C LEU A 640 0.70 4.16 -33.58
N SER A 641 1.66 5.07 -33.79
CA SER A 641 2.91 5.14 -33.00
C SER A 641 2.94 6.25 -31.95
N VAL A 642 1.86 7.04 -31.81
CA VAL A 642 1.82 8.25 -30.96
C VAL A 642 0.62 8.28 -29.99
N PHE A 643 -0.10 7.17 -29.83
CA PHE A 643 -1.09 7.01 -28.76
C PHE A 643 -0.70 5.86 -27.85
#